data_AF-A0A2S8FIB1-F1
#
_entry.id   AF-A0A2S8FIB1-F1
#
_cell.length_a   1.000
_cell.length_b   1.000
_cell.length_c   1.000
_cell.angle_alpha   90.00
_cell.angle_beta   90.00
_cell.angle_gamma   90.00
#
_symmetry.space_group_name_H-M   'P 1'
#
loop_
_entity.id
_entity.type
_entity.pdbx_description
1 polymer ?
#
loop_
_entity_poly.entity_id
_entity_poly.type
_entity_poly.pdbx_seq_one_letter_code
_entity_poly.pdbx_strand_id
1 'polypeptide(L)'
;MHRLATIVISLLSAIVLQAYSHAAEVTLRQTQNGYQLLVDDKPFEIKGAGGDGDKELLAKSGGNAFRTWGIGDDTQARLDEAEAHGLKVALGIWLGHERHGFRYDDPAQVQKQLDDAKAAVLKFKDHPAVLLWGVGNEMEGFEKTTDPQVWQAVNDIAKMIHEADPHHPTMTVIAEIGGDKLPSIDRYCPDIDIVGINSYGGVTSIPQRYKQAGINKPYIVTEFGPPGTWEIASNDWGVPSELTSTEKAKIYRDAYAKLAADQHCLGSFAFTWGFKQEATATWFGMFLPDGTKMAAVDSMTEAWSGQSPANLCPRIDRLSIAGESVVEPGEEVKAHLSVVDPEGEQLQVQWVLFREMDEFNTMGDYRPAPPTFPDAIVERSIKEVTLKMPLIPGKYRLFAYIRDGKGGGAVGNVPLKVKGTVPSPSKDRGSQITLPLTVYGDNMNGTPFIPSGYMGDVDAIAMNEKATITPHAGETCLEVAYNKRGGWGGVVWQSPVNDWGDLPGGFDLSAADTLSFWARGRKGGEKVKFGYGLIDHNKPYFDTANSEAEFTLSSEWKQYRLPLTGRNPARIKTGFYWILAGTNEPITFYLDDIVYSSEGSSAEMGSPMPLPLNLTSDDTKNLPFVPSGYMGDTGAISMDEQSKSQPHTGQTCTKVTFSQADGWGGVVWQSPANDWGDKPGGYNLTEADQLTVWARGELGGERVKLGFGLLNKPDVAYPDSASAELEITLTDQWKAYHFDLTDKDVRHIKTGFFWTIAGQGKPVTFYLDDITYEQRSSLATTPTVE
;
A
#
# COMPACT_ATOMS: atom_id res chain seq x y z
N MET A 1 -58.09 -67.26 -33.45
CA MET A 1 -56.83 -67.44 -34.21
C MET A 1 -55.98 -66.19 -34.02
N HIS A 2 -54.75 -66.39 -33.57
CA HIS A 2 -53.55 -65.54 -33.66
C HIS A 2 -53.44 -64.13 -33.06
N ARG A 3 -52.18 -63.87 -32.68
CA ARG A 3 -51.55 -62.79 -31.91
C ARG A 3 -50.88 -61.75 -32.84
N LEU A 4 -50.43 -60.63 -32.23
CA LEU A 4 -49.31 -59.72 -32.61
C LEU A 4 -49.61 -58.74 -33.79
N ALA A 5 -49.26 -57.44 -33.81
CA ALA A 5 -48.40 -56.60 -32.96
C ALA A 5 -48.64 -55.07 -33.20
N THR A 6 -48.06 -54.27 -32.29
CA THR A 6 -47.44 -52.93 -32.48
C THR A 6 -48.20 -51.66 -32.03
N ILE A 7 -47.48 -50.94 -31.16
CA ILE A 7 -47.73 -49.70 -30.42
C ILE A 7 -47.59 -48.47 -31.32
N VAL A 8 -48.44 -47.45 -31.12
CA VAL A 8 -48.09 -46.03 -31.37
C VAL A 8 -48.63 -45.17 -30.23
N ILE A 9 -47.71 -44.60 -29.46
CA ILE A 9 -47.92 -43.51 -28.50
C ILE A 9 -47.66 -42.19 -29.27
N SER A 10 -48.49 -41.16 -29.07
CA SER A 10 -48.14 -39.79 -29.44
C SER A 10 -48.54 -38.84 -28.32
N LEU A 11 -47.51 -38.38 -27.61
CA LEU A 11 -47.51 -37.31 -26.60
C LEU A 11 -47.87 -35.97 -27.26
N LEU A 12 -48.76 -35.20 -26.61
CA LEU A 12 -48.73 -33.74 -26.67
C LEU A 12 -47.65 -33.26 -25.69
N SER A 13 -46.52 -32.79 -26.22
CA SER A 13 -45.45 -32.16 -25.44
C SER A 13 -45.79 -30.69 -25.17
N ALA A 14 -45.77 -30.32 -23.89
CA ALA A 14 -45.70 -28.93 -23.44
C ALA A 14 -44.39 -28.30 -23.94
N ILE A 15 -44.49 -27.22 -24.71
CA ILE A 15 -43.34 -26.38 -25.05
C ILE A 15 -43.13 -25.44 -23.87
N VAL A 16 -42.18 -25.80 -22.99
CA VAL A 16 -41.54 -24.84 -22.09
C VAL A 16 -40.52 -24.10 -22.94
N LEU A 17 -40.76 -22.82 -23.26
CA LEU A 17 -39.68 -21.95 -23.73
C LEU A 17 -38.71 -21.77 -22.56
N GLN A 18 -37.59 -22.49 -22.57
CA GLN A 18 -36.39 -22.05 -21.88
C GLN A 18 -35.92 -20.79 -22.60
N ALA A 19 -36.08 -19.63 -21.97
CA ALA A 19 -35.36 -18.43 -22.37
C ALA A 19 -33.87 -18.73 -22.18
N TYR A 20 -33.16 -18.99 -23.27
CA TYR A 20 -31.71 -19.01 -23.25
C TYR A 20 -31.25 -17.59 -22.96
N SER A 21 -30.72 -17.35 -21.75
CA SER A 21 -30.07 -16.10 -21.38
C SER A 21 -28.88 -15.90 -22.34
N HIS A 22 -29.03 -14.99 -23.30
CA HIS A 22 -27.95 -14.57 -24.18
C HIS A 22 -27.21 -13.41 -23.52
N ALA A 23 -25.95 -13.21 -23.90
CA ALA A 23 -25.17 -12.03 -23.55
C ALA A 23 -26.01 -10.76 -23.76
N ALA A 24 -25.89 -9.79 -22.85
CA ALA A 24 -26.57 -8.51 -23.04
C ALA A 24 -25.91 -7.76 -24.20
N GLU A 25 -26.71 -7.12 -25.06
CA GLU A 25 -26.17 -6.26 -26.10
C GLU A 25 -26.08 -4.83 -25.56
N VAL A 26 -24.85 -4.36 -25.32
CA VAL A 26 -24.58 -3.04 -24.77
C VAL A 26 -23.92 -2.15 -25.83
N THR A 27 -24.61 -1.08 -26.22
CA THR A 27 -24.16 -0.21 -27.31
C THR A 27 -24.14 1.26 -26.91
N LEU A 28 -23.20 2.01 -27.49
CA LEU A 28 -23.18 3.46 -27.41
C LEU A 28 -23.82 4.06 -28.67
N ARG A 29 -24.80 4.93 -28.46
CA ARG A 29 -25.44 5.69 -29.54
C ARG A 29 -25.12 7.17 -29.39
N GLN A 30 -24.53 7.74 -30.43
CA GLN A 30 -24.37 9.19 -30.51
C GLN A 30 -25.75 9.84 -30.76
N THR A 31 -26.03 10.90 -30.02
CA THR A 31 -27.26 11.71 -30.15
C THR A 31 -26.91 13.12 -30.59
N GLN A 32 -27.91 13.96 -30.86
CA GLN A 32 -27.67 15.38 -31.21
C GLN A 32 -26.96 16.16 -30.10
N ASN A 33 -27.05 15.72 -28.84
CA ASN A 33 -26.57 16.47 -27.69
C ASN A 33 -25.53 15.73 -26.84
N GLY A 34 -25.02 14.57 -27.28
CA GLY A 34 -24.07 13.75 -26.51
C GLY A 34 -24.15 12.27 -26.87
N TYR A 35 -24.06 11.40 -25.87
CA TYR A 35 -24.08 9.95 -26.03
C TYR A 35 -25.16 9.32 -25.15
N GLN A 36 -25.64 8.14 -25.54
CA GLN A 36 -26.55 7.33 -24.75
C GLN A 36 -26.06 5.88 -24.75
N LEU A 37 -25.99 5.29 -23.55
CA LEU A 37 -25.75 3.87 -23.39
C LEU A 37 -27.08 3.13 -23.52
N LEU A 38 -27.09 2.02 -24.25
CA LEU A 38 -28.24 1.15 -24.39
C LEU A 38 -27.88 -0.26 -23.94
N VAL A 39 -28.80 -0.92 -23.25
CA VAL A 39 -28.76 -2.36 -22.94
C VAL A 39 -29.97 -3.00 -23.60
N ASP A 40 -29.74 -3.95 -24.49
CA ASP A 40 -30.77 -4.62 -25.30
C ASP A 40 -31.71 -3.60 -25.97
N ASP A 41 -31.12 -2.62 -26.67
CA ASP A 41 -31.76 -1.50 -27.36
C ASP A 41 -32.57 -0.53 -26.48
N LYS A 42 -32.47 -0.64 -25.15
CA LYS A 42 -33.15 0.27 -24.21
C LYS A 42 -32.17 1.24 -23.57
N PRO A 43 -32.50 2.54 -23.49
CA PRO A 43 -31.68 3.51 -22.76
C PRO A 43 -31.35 3.04 -21.34
N PHE A 44 -30.08 3.12 -20.97
CA PHE A 44 -29.58 2.67 -19.68
C PHE A 44 -28.68 3.75 -19.07
N GLU A 45 -29.23 4.53 -18.15
CA GLU A 45 -28.43 5.45 -17.32
C GLU A 45 -27.85 4.66 -16.13
N ILE A 46 -26.54 4.75 -15.92
CA ILE A 46 -25.87 4.01 -14.85
C ILE A 46 -26.15 4.68 -13.50
N LYS A 47 -26.93 3.98 -12.67
CA LYS A 47 -27.23 4.30 -11.27
C LYS A 47 -26.48 3.31 -10.40
N GLY A 48 -25.16 3.47 -10.38
CA GLY A 48 -24.25 2.45 -9.90
C GLY A 48 -23.69 2.72 -8.50
N ALA A 49 -23.09 1.68 -7.92
CA ALA A 49 -22.23 1.84 -6.75
C ALA A 49 -20.99 0.93 -6.82
N GLY A 50 -19.86 1.39 -6.25
CA GLY A 50 -18.64 0.59 -6.10
C GLY A 50 -18.48 0.11 -4.66
N GLY A 51 -18.14 -1.15 -4.44
CA GLY A 51 -17.96 -1.74 -3.11
C GLY A 51 -18.65 -3.10 -2.90
N ASP A 52 -18.39 -3.71 -1.75
CA ASP A 52 -18.81 -5.09 -1.43
C ASP A 52 -20.11 -5.18 -0.61
N GLY A 53 -20.82 -4.07 -0.42
CA GLY A 53 -22.11 -4.05 0.30
C GLY A 53 -23.23 -4.84 -0.41
N ASP A 54 -24.31 -5.06 0.32
CA ASP A 54 -25.48 -5.86 -0.07
C ASP A 54 -26.07 -5.44 -1.43
N LYS A 55 -26.14 -6.38 -2.37
CA LYS A 55 -26.62 -6.17 -3.75
C LYS A 55 -28.14 -6.18 -3.85
N GLU A 56 -28.83 -6.94 -3.00
CA GLU A 56 -30.29 -6.87 -2.91
C GLU A 56 -30.73 -5.47 -2.43
N LEU A 57 -30.04 -4.95 -1.42
CA LEU A 57 -30.30 -3.59 -0.91
C LEU A 57 -29.99 -2.52 -1.97
N LEU A 58 -28.91 -2.69 -2.75
CA LEU A 58 -28.59 -1.78 -3.86
C LEU A 58 -29.73 -1.71 -4.87
N ALA A 59 -30.22 -2.88 -5.32
CA ALA A 59 -31.35 -2.97 -6.25
C ALA A 59 -32.63 -2.36 -5.65
N LYS A 60 -32.96 -2.66 -4.39
CA LYS A 60 -34.11 -2.08 -3.68
C LYS A 60 -34.01 -0.56 -3.50
N SER A 61 -32.78 -0.03 -3.46
CA SER A 61 -32.52 1.41 -3.39
C SER A 61 -32.67 2.12 -4.75
N GLY A 62 -32.99 1.38 -5.83
CA GLY A 62 -33.10 1.91 -7.18
C GLY A 62 -31.79 1.92 -7.97
N GLY A 63 -30.70 1.42 -7.38
CA GLY A 63 -29.46 1.17 -8.11
C GLY A 63 -29.66 0.07 -9.15
N ASN A 64 -28.96 0.17 -10.28
CA ASN A 64 -29.08 -0.78 -11.39
C ASN A 64 -27.75 -1.41 -11.83
N ALA A 65 -26.63 -1.00 -11.23
CA ALA A 65 -25.33 -1.55 -11.55
C ALA A 65 -24.34 -1.49 -10.37
N PHE A 66 -23.30 -2.32 -10.42
CA PHE A 66 -22.11 -2.12 -9.58
C PHE A 66 -20.82 -2.30 -10.37
N ARG A 67 -19.72 -1.81 -9.79
CA ARG A 67 -18.38 -1.87 -10.40
C ARG A 67 -17.46 -2.78 -9.58
N THR A 68 -16.63 -3.54 -10.28
CA THR A 68 -15.48 -4.26 -9.70
C THR A 68 -14.17 -3.70 -10.27
N TRP A 69 -13.06 -3.92 -9.56
CA TRP A 69 -11.73 -3.47 -10.00
C TRP A 69 -10.93 -4.56 -10.73
N GLY A 70 -11.29 -5.82 -10.53
CA GLY A 70 -10.58 -6.96 -11.09
C GLY A 70 -11.48 -8.17 -11.22
N ILE A 71 -10.90 -9.22 -11.80
CA ILE A 71 -11.50 -10.53 -11.96
C ILE A 71 -10.76 -11.51 -11.06
N GLY A 72 -11.49 -12.12 -10.13
CA GLY A 72 -11.01 -13.17 -9.23
C GLY A 72 -11.89 -14.41 -9.28
N ASP A 73 -11.62 -15.34 -8.37
CA ASP A 73 -12.35 -16.62 -8.26
C ASP A 73 -13.85 -16.42 -7.95
N ASP A 74 -14.22 -15.31 -7.31
CA ASP A 74 -15.58 -14.95 -6.95
C ASP A 74 -16.37 -14.24 -8.06
N THR A 75 -15.74 -13.94 -9.21
CA THR A 75 -16.37 -13.17 -10.31
C THR A 75 -17.65 -13.80 -10.82
N GLN A 76 -17.68 -15.13 -11.00
CA GLN A 76 -18.89 -15.83 -11.44
C GLN A 76 -20.03 -15.62 -10.45
N ALA A 77 -19.77 -15.81 -9.15
CA ALA A 77 -20.78 -15.66 -8.11
C ALA A 77 -21.32 -14.22 -8.05
N ARG A 78 -20.46 -13.22 -8.24
CA ARG A 78 -20.87 -11.80 -8.30
C ARG A 78 -21.75 -11.51 -9.51
N LEU A 79 -21.44 -12.09 -10.66
CA LEU A 79 -22.24 -11.95 -11.88
C LEU A 79 -23.60 -12.66 -11.73
N ASP A 80 -23.63 -13.86 -11.15
CA ASP A 80 -24.86 -14.61 -10.86
C ASP A 80 -25.75 -13.82 -9.86
N GLU A 81 -25.15 -13.25 -8.81
CA GLU A 81 -25.85 -12.39 -7.84
C GLU A 81 -26.42 -11.13 -8.50
N ALA A 82 -25.64 -10.52 -9.40
CA ALA A 82 -26.10 -9.37 -10.17
C ALA A 82 -27.33 -9.71 -11.01
N GLU A 83 -27.28 -10.81 -11.77
CA GLU A 83 -28.41 -11.28 -12.58
C GLU A 83 -29.64 -11.56 -11.72
N ALA A 84 -29.48 -12.24 -10.58
CA ALA A 84 -30.56 -12.56 -9.66
C ALA A 84 -31.29 -11.32 -9.13
N HIS A 85 -30.59 -10.18 -9.01
CA HIS A 85 -31.14 -8.91 -8.57
C HIS A 85 -31.43 -7.92 -9.71
N GLY A 86 -31.28 -8.33 -10.97
CA GLY A 86 -31.50 -7.47 -12.14
C GLY A 86 -30.48 -6.33 -12.27
N LEU A 87 -29.30 -6.49 -11.67
CA LEU A 87 -28.18 -5.56 -11.74
C LEU A 87 -27.25 -5.88 -12.91
N LYS A 88 -26.55 -4.85 -13.38
CA LYS A 88 -25.47 -4.96 -14.35
C LYS A 88 -24.10 -4.72 -13.70
N VAL A 89 -23.03 -5.23 -14.29
CA VAL A 89 -21.68 -5.17 -13.72
C VAL A 89 -20.72 -4.51 -14.69
N ALA A 90 -20.16 -3.36 -14.29
CA ALA A 90 -18.95 -2.82 -14.91
C ALA A 90 -17.76 -3.66 -14.40
N LEU A 91 -17.33 -4.62 -15.22
CA LEU A 91 -16.41 -5.67 -14.81
C LEU A 91 -14.96 -5.20 -15.05
N GLY A 92 -14.24 -4.92 -13.97
CA GLY A 92 -12.85 -4.44 -14.04
C GLY A 92 -11.86 -5.54 -14.39
N ILE A 93 -10.90 -5.22 -15.24
CA ILE A 93 -9.70 -6.00 -15.53
C ILE A 93 -8.53 -5.27 -14.89
N TRP A 94 -8.01 -5.83 -13.80
CA TRP A 94 -6.87 -5.27 -13.11
C TRP A 94 -5.62 -5.40 -13.97
N LEU A 95 -4.91 -4.28 -14.15
CA LEU A 95 -3.64 -4.25 -14.87
C LEU A 95 -2.48 -4.04 -13.89
N GLY A 96 -1.30 -4.51 -14.25
CA GLY A 96 -0.11 -4.29 -13.47
C GLY A 96 0.24 -2.80 -13.42
N HIS A 97 0.51 -2.31 -12.21
CA HIS A 97 0.99 -0.94 -11.97
C HIS A 97 2.51 -0.93 -11.86
N GLU A 98 3.13 0.10 -12.43
CA GLU A 98 4.59 0.30 -12.35
C GLU A 98 5.09 0.37 -10.91
N ARG A 99 4.31 1.00 -10.02
CA ARG A 99 4.61 1.08 -8.58
C ARG A 99 4.64 -0.28 -7.86
N HIS A 100 4.07 -1.32 -8.46
CA HIS A 100 4.11 -2.70 -7.95
C HIS A 100 5.11 -3.58 -8.75
N GLY A 101 5.95 -2.96 -9.58
CA GLY A 101 7.00 -3.64 -10.35
C GLY A 101 6.59 -4.14 -11.73
N PHE A 102 5.40 -3.81 -12.24
CA PHE A 102 5.01 -4.15 -13.61
C PHE A 102 5.71 -3.23 -14.61
N ARG A 103 6.22 -3.76 -15.72
CA ARG A 103 6.94 -2.97 -16.73
C ARG A 103 6.23 -3.00 -18.08
N TYR A 104 5.78 -1.83 -18.55
CA TYR A 104 5.12 -1.71 -19.86
C TYR A 104 6.09 -1.71 -21.05
N ASP A 105 7.40 -1.60 -20.79
CA ASP A 105 8.45 -1.80 -21.78
C ASP A 105 8.93 -3.26 -21.88
N ASP A 106 8.38 -4.17 -21.07
CA ASP A 106 8.66 -5.61 -21.10
C ASP A 106 7.59 -6.34 -21.94
N PRO A 107 7.91 -6.74 -23.20
CA PRO A 107 6.92 -7.34 -24.07
C PRO A 107 6.35 -8.66 -23.53
N ALA A 108 7.11 -9.40 -22.71
CA ALA A 108 6.63 -10.65 -22.13
C ALA A 108 5.58 -10.39 -21.03
N GLN A 109 5.78 -9.36 -20.20
CA GLN A 109 4.79 -8.97 -19.19
C GLN A 109 3.53 -8.40 -19.83
N VAL A 110 3.68 -7.51 -20.82
CA VAL A 110 2.54 -6.92 -21.55
C VAL A 110 1.76 -7.99 -22.31
N GLN A 111 2.46 -8.90 -23.00
CA GLN A 111 1.81 -10.02 -23.71
C GLN A 111 1.08 -10.95 -22.73
N LYS A 112 1.70 -11.29 -21.60
CA LYS A 112 1.06 -12.13 -20.58
C LYS A 112 -0.21 -11.44 -20.03
N GLN A 113 -0.14 -10.15 -19.73
CA GLN A 113 -1.29 -9.37 -19.26
C GLN A 113 -2.42 -9.35 -20.31
N LEU A 114 -2.08 -9.18 -21.59
CA LEU A 114 -3.04 -9.25 -22.70
C LEU A 114 -3.69 -10.64 -22.79
N ASP A 115 -2.90 -11.72 -22.67
CA ASP A 115 -3.38 -13.10 -22.72
C ASP A 115 -4.29 -13.43 -21.53
N ASP A 116 -3.91 -12.99 -20.32
CA ASP A 116 -4.71 -13.15 -19.10
C ASP A 116 -6.04 -12.38 -19.23
N ALA A 117 -6.01 -11.13 -19.72
CA ALA A 117 -7.20 -10.32 -19.98
C ALA A 117 -8.12 -11.00 -21.01
N LYS A 118 -7.55 -11.53 -22.10
CA LYS A 118 -8.30 -12.27 -23.13
C LYS A 118 -8.96 -13.52 -22.56
N ALA A 119 -8.25 -14.29 -21.74
CA ALA A 119 -8.81 -15.48 -21.10
C ALA A 119 -9.99 -15.12 -20.19
N ALA A 120 -9.90 -14.02 -19.45
CA ALA A 120 -10.97 -13.53 -18.60
C ALA A 120 -12.19 -13.05 -19.41
N VAL A 121 -11.97 -12.32 -20.50
CA VAL A 121 -13.04 -11.85 -21.41
C VAL A 121 -13.78 -13.03 -22.03
N LEU A 122 -13.05 -13.98 -22.61
CA LEU A 122 -13.64 -15.19 -23.20
C LEU A 122 -14.46 -16.01 -22.18
N LYS A 123 -14.09 -15.95 -20.89
CA LYS A 123 -14.79 -16.67 -19.83
C LYS A 123 -16.12 -16.01 -19.46
N PHE A 124 -16.21 -14.68 -19.41
CA PHE A 124 -17.36 -13.98 -18.83
C PHE A 124 -18.19 -13.14 -19.81
N LYS A 125 -17.72 -12.91 -21.05
CA LYS A 125 -18.41 -12.08 -22.05
C LYS A 125 -19.86 -12.47 -22.32
N ASP A 126 -20.20 -13.76 -22.21
CA ASP A 126 -21.54 -14.23 -22.52
C ASP A 126 -22.50 -14.13 -21.31
N HIS A 127 -22.04 -13.63 -20.17
CA HIS A 127 -22.86 -13.51 -18.97
C HIS A 127 -23.82 -12.31 -19.07
N PRO A 128 -25.14 -12.49 -18.86
CA PRO A 128 -26.16 -11.45 -19.07
C PRO A 128 -26.01 -10.23 -18.15
N ALA A 129 -25.35 -10.39 -17.01
CA ALA A 129 -25.09 -9.28 -16.09
C ALA A 129 -23.94 -8.35 -16.51
N VAL A 130 -23.09 -8.73 -17.48
CA VAL A 130 -21.99 -7.85 -17.90
C VAL A 130 -22.56 -6.57 -18.54
N LEU A 131 -22.01 -5.42 -18.15
CA LEU A 131 -22.36 -4.11 -18.70
C LEU A 131 -21.28 -3.63 -19.68
N LEU A 132 -20.04 -3.67 -19.22
CA LEU A 132 -18.88 -3.12 -19.91
C LEU A 132 -17.60 -3.67 -19.26
N TRP A 133 -16.49 -3.55 -19.98
CA TRP A 133 -15.17 -3.95 -19.50
C TRP A 133 -14.35 -2.75 -19.04
N GLY A 134 -13.96 -2.73 -17.76
CA GLY A 134 -13.09 -1.71 -17.18
C GLY A 134 -11.61 -2.09 -17.33
N VAL A 135 -10.93 -1.61 -18.38
CA VAL A 135 -9.54 -1.89 -18.68
C VAL A 135 -8.61 -0.97 -17.86
N GLY A 136 -8.12 -1.51 -16.74
CA GLY A 136 -7.24 -0.78 -15.81
C GLY A 136 -7.96 0.23 -14.93
N ASN A 137 -7.29 0.61 -13.84
CA ASN A 137 -7.74 1.63 -12.91
C ASN A 137 -6.58 2.52 -12.48
N GLU A 138 -6.63 3.80 -12.83
CA GLU A 138 -5.63 4.81 -12.45
C GLU A 138 -4.25 4.47 -13.00
N MET A 139 -4.20 4.16 -14.30
CA MET A 139 -2.99 3.69 -14.99
C MET A 139 -2.00 4.81 -15.33
N GLU A 140 -2.40 6.08 -15.20
CA GLU A 140 -1.62 7.26 -15.60
C GLU A 140 -0.24 7.43 -14.93
N GLY A 141 0.04 6.69 -13.85
CA GLY A 141 1.22 6.88 -13.02
C GLY A 141 1.20 8.15 -12.17
N PHE A 142 2.30 8.45 -11.49
CA PHE A 142 2.44 9.61 -10.59
C PHE A 142 3.12 10.82 -11.24
N GLU A 143 3.69 10.61 -12.42
CA GLU A 143 4.39 11.65 -13.15
C GLU A 143 3.42 12.68 -13.73
N LYS A 144 3.95 13.88 -14.00
CA LYS A 144 3.15 14.98 -14.55
C LYS A 144 2.59 14.69 -15.95
N THR A 145 3.23 13.78 -16.68
CA THR A 145 2.85 13.33 -18.02
C THR A 145 2.73 11.82 -18.03
N THR A 146 1.67 11.31 -18.62
CA THR A 146 1.42 9.87 -18.67
C THR A 146 2.34 9.16 -19.67
N ASP A 147 2.82 7.95 -19.35
CA ASP A 147 3.58 7.12 -20.30
C ASP A 147 2.66 6.62 -21.45
N PRO A 148 2.96 6.96 -22.72
CA PRO A 148 2.23 6.42 -23.88
C PRO A 148 2.17 4.90 -23.96
N GLN A 149 3.18 4.16 -23.48
CA GLN A 149 3.22 2.70 -23.54
C GLN A 149 2.13 2.07 -22.68
N VAL A 150 1.85 2.67 -21.52
CA VAL A 150 0.76 2.24 -20.64
C VAL A 150 -0.57 2.36 -21.36
N TRP A 151 -0.83 3.52 -21.98
CA TRP A 151 -2.06 3.75 -22.73
C TRP A 151 -2.16 2.90 -23.99
N GLN A 152 -1.05 2.62 -24.67
CA GLN A 152 -1.02 1.68 -25.80
C GLN A 152 -1.38 0.26 -25.36
N ALA A 153 -0.85 -0.22 -24.23
CA ALA A 153 -1.22 -1.53 -23.70
C ALA A 153 -2.70 -1.59 -23.25
N VAL A 154 -3.22 -0.51 -22.64
CA VAL A 154 -4.66 -0.35 -22.36
C VAL A 154 -5.47 -0.44 -23.66
N ASN A 155 -5.02 0.23 -24.72
CA ASN A 155 -5.68 0.19 -26.03
C ASN A 155 -5.62 -1.19 -26.70
N ASP A 156 -4.49 -1.88 -26.61
CA ASP A 156 -4.33 -3.22 -27.20
C ASP A 156 -5.29 -4.22 -26.54
N ILE A 157 -5.51 -4.10 -25.22
CA ILE A 157 -6.53 -4.87 -24.51
C ILE A 157 -7.93 -4.47 -24.98
N ALA A 158 -8.22 -3.17 -25.10
CA ALA A 158 -9.53 -2.69 -25.58
C ALA A 158 -9.85 -3.22 -26.99
N LYS A 159 -8.88 -3.12 -27.90
CA LYS A 159 -8.97 -3.68 -29.26
C LYS A 159 -9.21 -5.19 -29.25
N MET A 160 -8.47 -5.93 -28.42
CA MET A 160 -8.66 -7.37 -28.27
C MET A 160 -10.06 -7.70 -27.74
N ILE A 161 -10.59 -6.91 -26.80
CA ILE A 161 -11.96 -7.07 -26.30
C ILE A 161 -12.96 -6.91 -27.44
N HIS A 162 -12.86 -5.88 -28.27
CA HIS A 162 -13.75 -5.69 -29.42
C HIS A 162 -13.72 -6.87 -30.41
N GLU A 163 -12.57 -7.52 -30.58
CA GLU A 163 -12.45 -8.73 -31.42
C GLU A 163 -13.10 -9.97 -30.77
N ALA A 164 -13.03 -10.10 -29.45
CA ALA A 164 -13.51 -11.28 -28.71
C ALA A 164 -14.97 -11.18 -28.25
N ASP A 165 -15.41 -9.97 -27.95
CA ASP A 165 -16.70 -9.60 -27.38
C ASP A 165 -17.24 -8.32 -28.07
N PRO A 166 -17.98 -8.47 -29.18
CA PRO A 166 -18.58 -7.34 -29.87
C PRO A 166 -19.83 -6.78 -29.16
N HIS A 167 -20.24 -7.36 -28.02
CA HIS A 167 -21.50 -7.02 -27.35
C HIS A 167 -21.33 -5.98 -26.24
N HIS A 168 -20.11 -5.73 -25.76
CA HIS A 168 -19.89 -4.85 -24.61
C HIS A 168 -18.82 -3.78 -24.90
N PRO A 169 -19.04 -2.51 -24.49
CA PRO A 169 -18.06 -1.46 -24.65
C PRO A 169 -16.93 -1.59 -23.63
N THR A 170 -15.84 -0.89 -23.90
CA THR A 170 -14.65 -0.79 -23.07
C THR A 170 -14.54 0.58 -22.40
N MET A 171 -13.98 0.60 -21.20
CA MET A 171 -13.76 1.80 -20.41
C MET A 171 -12.39 1.73 -19.76
N THR A 172 -11.61 2.81 -19.75
CA THR A 172 -10.42 2.91 -18.87
C THR A 172 -10.64 3.97 -17.81
N VAL A 173 -10.10 3.79 -16.60
CA VAL A 173 -10.39 4.64 -15.45
C VAL A 173 -9.17 5.47 -15.07
N ILE A 174 -9.34 6.78 -14.86
CA ILE A 174 -8.31 7.70 -14.35
C ILE A 174 -8.68 8.27 -12.98
N ALA A 175 -7.66 8.65 -12.20
CA ALA A 175 -7.82 9.40 -10.97
C ALA A 175 -7.94 10.89 -11.31
N GLU A 176 -9.17 11.41 -11.34
CA GLU A 176 -9.47 12.81 -11.58
C GLU A 176 -9.04 13.34 -12.98
N ILE A 177 -9.68 14.42 -13.44
CA ILE A 177 -9.29 15.14 -14.66
C ILE A 177 -8.21 16.17 -14.31
N GLY A 178 -7.03 15.99 -14.90
CA GLY A 178 -5.92 16.94 -14.78
C GLY A 178 -4.76 16.57 -15.70
N GLY A 179 -3.81 17.48 -15.87
CA GLY A 179 -2.61 17.25 -16.67
C GLY A 179 -2.93 16.89 -18.12
N ASP A 180 -2.26 15.86 -18.64
CA ASP A 180 -2.42 15.33 -20.00
C ASP A 180 -3.27 14.07 -20.07
N LYS A 181 -3.92 13.62 -18.97
CA LYS A 181 -4.66 12.35 -18.92
C LYS A 181 -5.70 12.20 -20.03
N LEU A 182 -6.62 13.16 -20.16
CA LEU A 182 -7.66 13.13 -21.21
C LEU A 182 -7.07 13.25 -22.63
N PRO A 183 -6.14 14.20 -22.91
CA PRO A 183 -5.41 14.22 -24.18
C PRO A 183 -4.69 12.90 -24.52
N SER A 184 -4.11 12.22 -23.53
CA SER A 184 -3.41 10.95 -23.73
C SER A 184 -4.36 9.81 -24.05
N ILE A 185 -5.52 9.73 -23.39
CA ILE A 185 -6.56 8.76 -23.75
C ILE A 185 -7.06 9.01 -25.17
N ASP A 186 -7.36 10.26 -25.53
CA ASP A 186 -7.84 10.61 -26.88
C ASP A 186 -6.80 10.25 -27.97
N ARG A 187 -5.51 10.38 -27.65
CA ARG A 187 -4.41 10.10 -28.58
C ARG A 187 -4.02 8.63 -28.68
N TYR A 188 -3.92 7.93 -27.55
CA TYR A 188 -3.30 6.60 -27.46
C TYR A 188 -4.31 5.48 -27.24
N CYS A 189 -5.56 5.79 -26.88
CA CYS A 189 -6.63 4.82 -26.65
C CYS A 189 -7.82 4.99 -27.63
N PRO A 190 -7.62 4.89 -28.96
CA PRO A 190 -8.72 5.00 -29.92
C PRO A 190 -9.82 3.94 -29.71
N ASP A 191 -9.47 2.71 -29.29
CA ASP A 191 -10.38 1.58 -29.10
C ASP A 191 -11.09 1.59 -27.73
N ILE A 192 -10.70 2.48 -26.80
CA ILE A 192 -11.46 2.70 -25.56
C ILE A 192 -12.73 3.49 -25.87
N ASP A 193 -13.89 2.98 -25.52
CA ASP A 193 -15.16 3.64 -25.85
C ASP A 193 -15.55 4.75 -24.86
N ILE A 194 -15.23 4.54 -23.58
CA ILE A 194 -15.70 5.36 -22.46
C ILE A 194 -14.52 5.76 -21.56
N VAL A 195 -14.51 7.02 -21.09
CA VAL A 195 -13.58 7.44 -20.03
C VAL A 195 -14.23 7.26 -18.66
N GLY A 196 -13.64 6.44 -17.81
CA GLY A 196 -13.97 6.33 -16.39
C GLY A 196 -13.18 7.34 -15.56
N ILE A 197 -13.83 7.97 -14.58
CA ILE A 197 -13.20 9.01 -13.76
C ILE A 197 -13.52 8.76 -12.29
N ASN A 198 -12.49 8.53 -11.49
CA ASN A 198 -12.58 8.55 -10.03
C ASN A 198 -12.46 10.01 -9.57
N SER A 199 -13.48 10.56 -8.91
CA SER A 199 -13.51 11.96 -8.50
C SER A 199 -14.28 12.14 -7.20
N TYR A 200 -13.62 12.72 -6.20
CA TYR A 200 -14.15 12.90 -4.85
C TYR A 200 -14.54 14.37 -4.61
N GLY A 201 -13.66 15.18 -4.01
CA GLY A 201 -13.93 16.60 -3.77
C GLY A 201 -14.20 17.41 -5.04
N GLY A 202 -13.64 16.99 -6.18
CA GLY A 202 -13.75 17.66 -7.48
C GLY A 202 -15.00 17.32 -8.32
N VAL A 203 -15.84 16.36 -7.91
CA VAL A 203 -16.84 15.72 -8.78
C VAL A 203 -17.86 16.67 -9.40
N THR A 204 -18.32 17.69 -8.65
CA THR A 204 -19.35 18.62 -9.14
C THR A 204 -18.88 19.52 -10.29
N SER A 205 -17.56 19.60 -10.51
CA SER A 205 -16.94 20.38 -11.58
C SER A 205 -16.56 19.54 -12.81
N ILE A 206 -16.69 18.21 -12.74
CA ILE A 206 -16.35 17.29 -13.84
C ILE A 206 -17.09 17.65 -15.15
N PRO A 207 -18.41 17.89 -15.18
CA PRO A 207 -19.12 18.22 -16.42
C PRO A 207 -18.50 19.40 -17.19
N GLN A 208 -18.09 20.45 -16.46
CA GLN A 208 -17.48 21.63 -17.06
C GLN A 208 -16.06 21.32 -17.55
N ARG A 209 -15.24 20.67 -16.73
CA ARG A 209 -13.83 20.39 -17.05
C ARG A 209 -13.70 19.38 -18.20
N TYR A 210 -14.56 18.37 -18.22
CA TYR A 210 -14.60 17.39 -19.31
C TYR A 210 -15.00 18.05 -20.64
N LYS A 211 -16.02 18.92 -20.63
CA LYS A 211 -16.40 19.71 -21.81
C LYS A 211 -15.27 20.63 -22.30
N GLN A 212 -14.48 21.21 -21.39
CA GLN A 212 -13.32 22.04 -21.73
C GLN A 212 -12.16 21.25 -22.32
N ALA A 213 -11.98 19.99 -21.93
CA ALA A 213 -10.97 19.11 -22.49
C ALA A 213 -11.24 18.77 -23.98
N GLY A 214 -12.51 18.81 -24.40
CA GLY A 214 -12.88 18.76 -25.82
C GLY A 214 -12.68 17.38 -26.48
N ILE A 215 -12.55 16.31 -25.71
CA ILE A 215 -12.42 14.94 -26.23
C ILE A 215 -13.78 14.40 -26.67
N ASN A 216 -13.81 13.61 -27.74
CA ASN A 216 -15.04 13.10 -28.34
C ASN A 216 -15.40 11.68 -27.85
N LYS A 217 -15.37 11.48 -26.54
CA LYS A 217 -15.78 10.21 -25.89
C LYS A 217 -16.74 10.53 -24.74
N PRO A 218 -17.78 9.73 -24.48
CA PRO A 218 -18.57 9.86 -23.26
C PRO A 218 -17.74 9.49 -22.03
N TYR A 219 -18.23 9.85 -20.85
CA TYR A 219 -17.61 9.47 -19.58
C TYR A 219 -18.59 8.86 -18.58
N ILE A 220 -18.02 8.13 -17.63
CA ILE A 220 -18.68 7.63 -16.42
C ILE A 220 -17.86 8.09 -15.23
N VAL A 221 -18.51 8.62 -14.19
CA VAL A 221 -17.81 8.81 -12.91
C VAL A 221 -17.81 7.48 -12.16
N THR A 222 -16.66 6.82 -12.12
CA THR A 222 -16.51 5.44 -11.66
C THR A 222 -16.34 5.29 -10.16
N GLU A 223 -16.02 6.39 -9.48
CA GLU A 223 -16.04 6.54 -8.03
C GLU A 223 -16.36 8.00 -7.70
N PHE A 224 -17.32 8.23 -6.82
CA PHE A 224 -17.50 9.54 -6.18
C PHE A 224 -17.97 9.42 -4.75
N GLY A 225 -17.60 10.41 -3.93
CA GLY A 225 -17.92 10.45 -2.52
C GLY A 225 -17.46 11.76 -1.87
N PRO A 226 -17.35 11.82 -0.54
CA PRO A 226 -16.79 12.98 0.15
C PRO A 226 -15.31 13.19 -0.22
N PRO A 227 -14.74 14.38 0.02
CA PRO A 227 -13.33 14.66 -0.26
C PRO A 227 -12.39 13.69 0.44
N GLY A 228 -11.32 13.30 -0.23
CA GLY A 228 -10.23 12.54 0.38
C GLY A 228 -9.48 13.34 1.44
N THR A 229 -8.66 12.66 2.25
CA THR A 229 -7.85 13.33 3.29
C THR A 229 -6.87 14.36 2.71
N TRP A 230 -6.43 14.16 1.47
CA TRP A 230 -5.56 15.08 0.71
C TRP A 230 -6.29 16.30 0.14
N GLU A 231 -7.63 16.30 0.10
CA GLU A 231 -8.45 17.40 -0.42
C GLU A 231 -9.03 18.29 0.68
N ILE A 232 -8.84 17.92 1.95
CA ILE A 232 -9.34 18.68 3.10
C ILE A 232 -8.21 19.28 3.92
N ALA A 233 -8.39 20.51 4.37
CA ALA A 233 -7.41 21.19 5.21
C ALA A 233 -7.26 20.47 6.57
N SER A 234 -6.01 20.30 7.00
CA SER A 234 -5.70 19.88 8.36
C SER A 234 -5.84 21.04 9.35
N ASN A 235 -6.15 20.73 10.60
CA ASN A 235 -6.09 21.71 11.70
C ASN A 235 -4.64 22.09 12.04
N ASP A 236 -4.47 23.03 12.98
CA ASP A 236 -3.16 23.58 13.40
C ASP A 236 -2.15 22.54 13.94
N TRP A 237 -2.58 21.30 14.18
CA TRP A 237 -1.71 20.19 14.58
C TRP A 237 -1.74 19.01 13.60
N GLY A 238 -2.06 19.25 12.33
CA GLY A 238 -1.87 18.30 11.24
C GLY A 238 -2.82 17.12 11.30
N VAL A 239 -4.08 17.35 11.63
CA VAL A 239 -5.15 16.33 11.60
C VAL A 239 -6.29 16.82 10.70
N PRO A 240 -6.66 16.07 9.65
CA PRO A 240 -7.76 16.45 8.75
C PRO A 240 -9.11 16.31 9.47
N SER A 241 -10.01 17.27 9.25
CA SER A 241 -11.36 17.23 9.81
C SER A 241 -12.25 16.34 8.95
N GLU A 242 -12.94 15.39 9.57
CA GLU A 242 -13.85 14.50 8.84
C GLU A 242 -15.27 15.06 8.88
N LEU A 243 -15.95 15.06 7.73
CA LEU A 243 -17.34 15.48 7.63
C LEU A 243 -18.27 14.51 8.36
N THR A 244 -19.37 15.04 8.91
CA THR A 244 -20.45 14.19 9.43
C THR A 244 -21.13 13.41 8.31
N SER A 245 -21.71 12.26 8.64
CA SER A 245 -22.55 11.48 7.70
C SER A 245 -23.65 12.31 7.02
N THR A 246 -24.23 13.30 7.72
CA THR A 246 -25.22 14.25 7.16
C THR A 246 -24.61 15.17 6.10
N GLU A 247 -23.42 15.73 6.35
CA GLU A 247 -22.72 16.56 5.37
C GLU A 247 -22.27 15.75 4.16
N LYS A 248 -21.75 14.53 4.39
CA LYS A 248 -21.39 13.59 3.32
C LYS A 248 -22.57 13.27 2.43
N ALA A 249 -23.75 13.00 3.00
CA ALA A 249 -24.98 12.74 2.25
C ALA A 249 -25.33 13.87 1.27
N LYS A 250 -25.15 15.14 1.69
CA LYS A 250 -25.33 16.30 0.80
C LYS A 250 -24.36 16.27 -0.39
N ILE A 251 -23.11 15.86 -0.18
CA ILE A 251 -22.11 15.76 -1.25
C ILE A 251 -22.53 14.72 -2.29
N TYR A 252 -22.95 13.53 -1.88
CA TYR A 252 -23.45 12.51 -2.81
C TYR A 252 -24.63 13.02 -3.64
N ARG A 253 -25.62 13.64 -3.00
CA ARG A 253 -26.79 14.20 -3.67
C ARG A 253 -26.41 15.25 -4.71
N ASP A 254 -25.58 16.21 -4.31
CA ASP A 254 -25.18 17.32 -5.18
C ASP A 254 -24.31 16.83 -6.35
N ALA A 255 -23.42 15.85 -6.11
CA ALA A 255 -22.62 15.19 -7.12
C ALA A 255 -23.51 14.48 -8.15
N TYR A 256 -24.39 13.59 -7.69
CA TYR A 256 -25.30 12.86 -8.59
C TYR A 256 -26.18 13.81 -9.41
N ALA A 257 -26.76 14.83 -8.78
CA ALA A 257 -27.59 15.81 -9.49
C ALA A 257 -26.83 16.55 -10.60
N LYS A 258 -25.53 16.83 -10.41
CA LYS A 258 -24.68 17.44 -11.44
C LYS A 258 -24.36 16.47 -12.57
N LEU A 259 -24.04 15.22 -12.24
CA LEU A 259 -23.70 14.19 -13.21
C LEU A 259 -24.92 13.77 -14.05
N ALA A 260 -26.07 13.55 -13.42
CA ALA A 260 -27.31 13.18 -14.10
C ALA A 260 -27.85 14.30 -15.02
N ALA A 261 -27.45 15.55 -14.79
CA ALA A 261 -27.80 16.68 -15.64
C ALA A 261 -26.88 16.84 -16.87
N ASP A 262 -25.74 16.15 -16.92
CA ASP A 262 -24.79 16.23 -18.04
C ASP A 262 -25.03 15.12 -19.07
N GLN A 263 -25.33 15.52 -20.30
CA GLN A 263 -25.62 14.60 -21.42
C GLN A 263 -24.38 13.87 -21.98
N HIS A 264 -23.17 14.25 -21.55
CA HIS A 264 -21.94 13.49 -21.85
C HIS A 264 -21.63 12.41 -20.80
N CYS A 265 -22.28 12.48 -19.64
CA CYS A 265 -22.16 11.51 -18.57
C CYS A 265 -23.14 10.36 -18.80
N LEU A 266 -22.65 9.12 -18.88
CA LEU A 266 -23.50 7.93 -19.01
C LEU A 266 -24.05 7.45 -17.67
N GLY A 267 -23.61 8.05 -16.57
CA GLY A 267 -24.00 7.76 -15.21
C GLY A 267 -22.80 7.68 -14.27
N SER A 268 -22.99 7.09 -13.10
CA SER A 268 -21.98 7.14 -12.04
C SER A 268 -22.05 5.99 -11.05
N PHE A 269 -20.96 5.76 -10.33
CA PHE A 269 -20.83 4.77 -9.26
C PHE A 269 -20.48 5.47 -7.93
N ALA A 270 -21.44 5.49 -6.99
CA ALA A 270 -21.19 6.01 -5.64
C ALA A 270 -20.20 5.11 -4.88
N PHE A 271 -19.23 5.70 -4.19
CA PHE A 271 -18.16 4.97 -3.48
C PHE A 271 -18.07 5.36 -2.00
N THR A 272 -17.98 4.44 -1.02
CA THR A 272 -18.12 2.99 -1.19
C THR A 272 -19.46 2.47 -0.66
N TRP A 273 -20.16 1.69 -1.48
CA TRP A 273 -21.33 0.94 -1.08
C TRP A 273 -20.91 -0.20 -0.16
N GLY A 274 -20.84 0.11 1.13
CA GLY A 274 -20.36 -0.76 2.18
C GLY A 274 -19.52 0.05 3.16
N PHE A 275 -18.51 -0.63 3.71
CA PHE A 275 -17.56 -0.09 4.66
C PHE A 275 -16.13 -0.34 4.18
N LYS A 276 -15.24 0.63 4.40
CA LYS A 276 -13.80 0.49 4.18
C LYS A 276 -13.04 1.30 5.24
N GLN A 277 -12.03 0.68 5.85
CA GLN A 277 -11.12 1.36 6.77
C GLN A 277 -10.10 2.16 5.94
N GLU A 278 -10.28 3.48 5.87
CA GLU A 278 -9.43 4.37 5.07
C GLU A 278 -9.33 5.74 5.76
N ALA A 279 -8.15 6.06 6.30
CA ALA A 279 -7.91 7.10 7.33
C ALA A 279 -8.69 6.87 8.64
N THR A 280 -10.02 6.82 8.57
CA THR A 280 -10.89 6.37 9.66
C THR A 280 -11.82 5.26 9.16
N ALA A 281 -12.52 4.62 10.10
CA ALA A 281 -13.58 3.66 9.78
C ALA A 281 -14.73 4.30 8.98
N THR A 282 -14.86 5.64 8.98
CA THR A 282 -16.08 6.28 8.48
C THR A 282 -15.85 7.20 7.30
N TRP A 283 -14.60 7.34 6.82
CA TRP A 283 -14.25 8.39 5.87
C TRP A 283 -15.09 8.32 4.58
N PHE A 284 -15.04 7.19 3.87
CA PHE A 284 -15.78 6.97 2.61
C PHE A 284 -16.97 6.01 2.71
N GLY A 285 -17.08 5.23 3.79
CA GLY A 285 -18.13 4.21 3.94
C GLY A 285 -19.54 4.79 3.96
N MET A 286 -20.43 4.28 3.09
CA MET A 286 -21.88 4.55 3.15
C MET A 286 -22.57 3.74 4.26
N PHE A 287 -21.87 2.76 4.83
CA PHE A 287 -22.30 1.91 5.93
C PHE A 287 -21.23 1.89 7.03
N LEU A 288 -21.66 1.67 8.27
CA LEU A 288 -20.75 1.33 9.38
C LEU A 288 -20.31 -0.13 9.28
N PRO A 289 -19.23 -0.56 9.98
CA PRO A 289 -18.71 -1.93 9.90
C PRO A 289 -19.73 -3.03 10.20
N ASP A 290 -20.75 -2.72 11.00
CA ASP A 290 -21.81 -3.66 11.38
C ASP A 290 -23.02 -3.63 10.45
N GLY A 291 -22.91 -2.95 9.30
CA GLY A 291 -23.93 -2.94 8.25
C GLY A 291 -25.05 -1.91 8.42
N THR A 292 -25.05 -1.08 9.47
CA THR A 292 -26.02 0.04 9.54
C THR A 292 -25.76 1.05 8.43
N LYS A 293 -26.82 1.43 7.70
CA LYS A 293 -26.75 2.41 6.62
C LYS A 293 -26.62 3.85 7.15
N MET A 294 -25.87 4.68 6.46
CA MET A 294 -25.74 6.11 6.73
C MET A 294 -26.55 6.93 5.71
N ALA A 295 -26.76 8.23 5.99
CA ALA A 295 -27.58 9.13 5.17
C ALA A 295 -27.16 9.27 3.68
N ALA A 296 -25.94 8.85 3.32
CA ALA A 296 -25.53 8.74 1.92
C ALA A 296 -26.38 7.72 1.15
N VAL A 297 -26.75 6.59 1.78
CA VAL A 297 -27.65 5.58 1.20
C VAL A 297 -29.03 6.17 0.95
N ASP A 298 -29.55 6.99 1.86
CA ASP A 298 -30.85 7.65 1.67
C ASP A 298 -30.83 8.61 0.49
N SER A 299 -29.77 9.42 0.41
CA SER A 299 -29.59 10.39 -0.67
C SER A 299 -29.53 9.70 -2.03
N MET A 300 -28.79 8.58 -2.12
CA MET A 300 -28.73 7.81 -3.36
C MET A 300 -30.03 7.06 -3.64
N THR A 301 -30.74 6.58 -2.62
CA THR A 301 -32.05 5.93 -2.80
C THR A 301 -33.06 6.89 -3.43
N GLU A 302 -33.16 8.11 -2.89
CA GLU A 302 -34.04 9.15 -3.43
C GLU A 302 -33.63 9.54 -4.84
N ALA A 303 -32.33 9.72 -5.08
CA ALA A 303 -31.79 10.10 -6.38
C ALA A 303 -32.04 9.05 -7.47
N TRP A 304 -31.87 7.76 -7.14
CA TRP A 304 -31.99 6.67 -8.10
C TRP A 304 -33.43 6.24 -8.35
N SER A 305 -34.22 6.07 -7.28
CA SER A 305 -35.59 5.59 -7.36
C SER A 305 -36.63 6.70 -7.60
N GLY A 306 -36.28 7.95 -7.31
CA GLY A 306 -37.22 9.08 -7.27
C GLY A 306 -38.13 9.09 -6.04
N GLN A 307 -37.91 8.19 -5.07
CA GLN A 307 -38.70 8.05 -3.85
C GLN A 307 -37.81 8.14 -2.61
N SER A 308 -38.23 8.92 -1.62
CA SER A 308 -37.54 8.96 -0.33
C SER A 308 -37.68 7.61 0.40
N PRO A 309 -36.63 7.13 1.10
CA PRO A 309 -36.73 5.96 1.97
C PRO A 309 -37.84 6.13 3.02
N ALA A 310 -38.47 5.01 3.39
CA ALA A 310 -39.50 5.01 4.45
C ALA A 310 -38.92 5.23 5.87
N ASN A 311 -37.62 4.95 6.06
CA ASN A 311 -36.87 5.17 7.29
C ASN A 311 -35.59 5.92 6.95
N LEU A 312 -35.57 7.21 7.22
CA LEU A 312 -34.43 8.08 7.01
C LEU A 312 -33.41 7.91 8.14
N CYS A 313 -32.14 8.08 7.80
CA CYS A 313 -31.07 8.06 8.77
C CYS A 313 -31.13 9.32 9.66
N PRO A 314 -30.72 9.22 10.93
CA PRO A 314 -30.60 10.36 11.81
C PRO A 314 -29.77 11.51 11.21
N ARG A 315 -30.17 12.75 11.50
CA ARG A 315 -29.50 13.95 11.03
C ARG A 315 -28.70 14.60 12.15
N ILE A 316 -27.40 14.74 11.96
CA ILE A 316 -26.53 15.50 12.87
C ILE A 316 -26.60 16.98 12.47
N ASP A 317 -27.19 17.79 13.32
CA ASP A 317 -27.23 19.25 13.13
C ASP A 317 -25.95 19.92 13.66
N ARG A 318 -25.32 19.34 14.69
CA ARG A 318 -24.05 19.83 15.26
C ARG A 318 -23.34 18.77 16.09
N LEU A 319 -22.01 18.69 15.97
CA LEU A 319 -21.11 18.06 16.93
C LEU A 319 -19.98 19.03 17.25
N SER A 320 -19.75 19.34 18.53
CA SER A 320 -18.75 20.34 18.93
C SER A 320 -18.15 20.06 20.30
N ILE A 321 -16.89 20.47 20.50
CA ILE A 321 -16.25 20.53 21.82
C ILE A 321 -16.61 21.85 22.51
N ALA A 322 -16.89 21.79 23.81
CA ALA A 322 -17.02 22.97 24.66
C ALA A 322 -15.62 23.42 25.11
N GLY A 323 -15.18 24.60 24.66
CA GLY A 323 -13.85 25.14 24.98
C GLY A 323 -12.78 24.75 23.96
N GLU A 324 -11.53 24.59 24.43
CA GLU A 324 -10.40 24.23 23.58
C GLU A 324 -10.38 22.72 23.27
N SER A 325 -9.95 22.36 22.07
CA SER A 325 -9.71 20.96 21.67
C SER A 325 -8.27 20.50 21.96
N VAL A 326 -7.43 21.39 22.48
CA VAL A 326 -6.04 21.13 22.85
C VAL A 326 -5.89 21.36 24.36
N VAL A 327 -5.84 20.29 25.13
CA VAL A 327 -5.98 20.32 26.60
C VAL A 327 -4.80 19.69 27.32
N GLU A 328 -4.67 19.93 28.62
CA GLU A 328 -3.64 19.30 29.44
C GLU A 328 -3.96 17.82 29.73
N PRO A 329 -2.95 16.99 30.07
CA PRO A 329 -3.15 15.61 30.49
C PRO A 329 -4.15 15.48 31.65
N GLY A 330 -5.18 14.64 31.49
CA GLY A 330 -6.18 14.40 32.54
C GLY A 330 -7.27 15.47 32.64
N GLU A 331 -7.22 16.51 31.81
CA GLU A 331 -8.22 17.58 31.79
C GLU A 331 -9.59 17.06 31.32
N GLU A 332 -10.66 17.64 31.86
CA GLU A 332 -12.02 17.30 31.45
C GLU A 332 -12.43 18.08 30.20
N VAL A 333 -12.95 17.35 29.22
CA VAL A 333 -13.47 17.91 27.95
C VAL A 333 -14.92 17.52 27.82
N LYS A 334 -15.78 18.48 27.47
CA LYS A 334 -17.19 18.21 27.16
C LYS A 334 -17.43 18.34 25.66
N ALA A 335 -18.18 17.40 25.10
CA ALA A 335 -18.68 17.49 23.73
C ALA A 335 -20.20 17.51 23.72
N HIS A 336 -20.78 18.27 22.79
CA HIS A 336 -22.22 18.41 22.60
C HIS A 336 -22.62 17.90 21.22
N LEU A 337 -23.72 17.14 21.18
CA LEU A 337 -24.35 16.60 19.99
C LEU A 337 -25.79 17.11 19.88
N SER A 338 -26.10 17.73 18.75
CA SER A 338 -27.47 17.99 18.29
C SER A 338 -27.78 17.03 17.16
N VAL A 339 -28.68 16.09 17.42
CA VAL A 339 -29.09 15.06 16.46
C VAL A 339 -30.60 14.88 16.52
N VAL A 340 -31.21 14.64 15.37
CA VAL A 340 -32.65 14.39 15.24
C VAL A 340 -32.90 13.18 14.35
N ASP A 341 -33.86 12.36 14.76
CA ASP A 341 -34.45 11.35 13.90
C ASP A 341 -35.62 11.97 13.11
N PRO A 342 -35.62 11.93 11.76
CA PRO A 342 -36.68 12.57 10.98
C PRO A 342 -38.09 12.02 11.27
N GLU A 343 -38.20 10.75 11.65
CA GLU A 343 -39.43 10.04 11.98
C GLU A 343 -39.78 10.15 13.48
N GLY A 344 -38.85 10.63 14.31
CA GLY A 344 -39.02 10.77 15.75
C GLY A 344 -38.74 9.51 16.55
N GLU A 345 -38.01 8.54 15.97
CA GLU A 345 -37.56 7.33 16.64
C GLU A 345 -36.57 7.63 17.77
N GLN A 346 -36.50 6.70 18.74
CA GLN A 346 -35.61 6.84 19.88
C GLN A 346 -34.16 6.52 19.50
N LEU A 347 -33.32 7.56 19.51
CA LEU A 347 -31.90 7.43 19.17
C LEU A 347 -31.06 6.81 20.29
N GLN A 348 -30.09 6.00 19.89
CA GLN A 348 -29.00 5.50 20.73
C GLN A 348 -27.69 6.15 20.27
N VAL A 349 -26.88 6.62 21.21
CA VAL A 349 -25.58 7.25 20.90
C VAL A 349 -24.47 6.49 21.63
N GLN A 350 -23.53 5.97 20.85
CA GLN A 350 -22.28 5.39 21.33
C GLN A 350 -21.15 6.39 21.10
N TRP A 351 -20.58 6.86 22.20
CA TRP A 351 -19.38 7.68 22.20
C TRP A 351 -18.14 6.78 22.28
N VAL A 352 -17.14 7.04 21.44
CA VAL A 352 -15.89 6.29 21.44
C VAL A 352 -14.72 7.25 21.22
N LEU A 353 -13.76 7.26 22.13
CA LEU A 353 -12.51 7.99 21.96
C LEU A 353 -11.45 7.05 21.39
N PHE A 354 -10.91 7.39 20.22
CA PHE A 354 -9.81 6.67 19.58
C PHE A 354 -8.50 7.43 19.73
N ARG A 355 -7.38 6.69 19.70
CA ARG A 355 -6.09 7.28 19.31
C ARG A 355 -6.20 7.70 17.85
N GLU A 356 -5.65 8.87 17.52
CA GLU A 356 -5.59 9.30 16.12
C GLU A 356 -4.50 8.52 15.35
N MET A 357 -4.73 8.29 14.06
CA MET A 357 -3.74 7.68 13.19
C MET A 357 -2.58 8.65 12.90
N ASP A 358 -1.36 8.13 12.81
CA ASP A 358 -0.18 8.94 12.50
C ASP A 358 -0.01 9.18 10.98
N GLU A 359 -0.62 8.33 10.14
CA GLU A 359 -0.62 8.42 8.67
C GLU A 359 -2.04 8.39 8.10
N PHE A 360 -2.37 9.34 7.20
CA PHE A 360 -3.70 9.50 6.62
C PHE A 360 -3.78 9.21 5.12
N ASN A 361 -2.66 9.12 4.42
CA ASN A 361 -2.61 8.83 2.99
C ASN A 361 -2.17 7.38 2.78
N THR A 362 -3.11 6.50 2.47
CA THR A 362 -2.83 5.08 2.27
C THR A 362 -3.01 4.61 0.83
N MET A 363 -3.38 5.50 -0.11
CA MET A 363 -3.66 5.16 -1.51
C MET A 363 -4.53 3.89 -1.71
N GLY A 364 -5.43 3.64 -0.76
CA GLY A 364 -6.33 2.49 -0.75
C GLY A 364 -5.89 1.24 0.03
N ASP A 365 -4.70 1.22 0.65
CA ASP A 365 -4.19 0.07 1.42
C ASP A 365 -4.93 -0.15 2.76
N TYR A 366 -5.08 -1.42 3.15
CA TYR A 366 -5.70 -1.82 4.41
C TYR A 366 -4.89 -1.38 5.63
N ARG A 367 -5.58 -0.92 6.69
CA ARG A 367 -4.99 -0.62 8.00
C ARG A 367 -5.86 -1.19 9.13
N PRO A 368 -5.27 -1.59 10.27
CA PRO A 368 -6.04 -1.95 11.46
C PRO A 368 -6.67 -0.70 12.11
N ALA A 369 -7.75 -0.90 12.86
CA ALA A 369 -8.38 0.17 13.63
C ALA A 369 -7.49 0.60 14.83
N PRO A 370 -7.43 1.91 15.16
CA PRO A 370 -6.61 2.39 16.27
C PRO A 370 -7.19 2.01 17.65
N PRO A 371 -6.37 2.04 18.73
CA PRO A 371 -6.84 1.78 20.09
C PRO A 371 -7.95 2.72 20.56
N THR A 372 -8.84 2.23 21.42
CA THR A 372 -9.94 3.00 22.03
C THR A 372 -9.70 3.23 23.53
N PHE A 373 -10.29 4.29 24.08
CA PHE A 373 -10.15 4.71 25.47
C PHE A 373 -11.52 4.77 26.16
N PRO A 374 -12.16 3.63 26.46
CA PRO A 374 -13.47 3.60 27.10
C PRO A 374 -13.48 4.27 28.48
N ASP A 375 -12.39 4.11 29.25
CA ASP A 375 -12.24 4.70 30.59
C ASP A 375 -12.14 6.24 30.58
N ALA A 376 -11.89 6.84 29.41
CA ALA A 376 -11.91 8.29 29.27
C ALA A 376 -13.34 8.85 29.33
N ILE A 377 -14.38 8.05 29.10
CA ILE A 377 -15.78 8.50 29.11
C ILE A 377 -16.32 8.46 30.55
N VAL A 378 -16.46 9.62 31.17
CA VAL A 378 -16.89 9.75 32.58
C VAL A 378 -18.42 9.80 32.69
N GLU A 379 -19.05 10.61 31.84
CA GLU A 379 -20.49 10.77 31.78
C GLU A 379 -20.92 10.83 30.32
N ARG A 380 -22.08 10.26 30.00
CA ARG A 380 -22.61 10.26 28.63
C ARG A 380 -24.12 10.29 28.61
N SER A 381 -24.64 10.96 27.59
CA SER A 381 -26.03 10.94 27.19
C SER A 381 -26.13 10.98 25.66
N ILE A 382 -27.35 11.08 25.14
CA ILE A 382 -27.61 11.31 23.71
C ILE A 382 -27.06 12.67 23.26
N LYS A 383 -27.07 13.69 24.12
CA LYS A 383 -26.77 15.08 23.74
C LYS A 383 -25.38 15.54 24.11
N GLU A 384 -24.70 14.81 24.99
CA GLU A 384 -23.41 15.23 25.52
C GLU A 384 -22.59 14.06 26.04
N VAL A 385 -21.27 14.27 26.06
CA VAL A 385 -20.31 13.39 26.72
C VAL A 385 -19.29 14.24 27.47
N THR A 386 -18.96 13.82 28.69
CA THR A 386 -17.84 14.34 29.47
C THR A 386 -16.71 13.33 29.40
N LEU A 387 -15.58 13.75 28.87
CA LEU A 387 -14.34 13.00 28.80
C LEU A 387 -13.39 13.46 29.89
N LYS A 388 -12.71 12.53 30.54
CA LYS A 388 -11.46 12.79 31.22
C LYS A 388 -10.34 12.38 30.28
N MET A 389 -9.63 13.35 29.72
CA MET A 389 -8.67 13.07 28.66
C MET A 389 -7.52 12.21 29.16
N PRO A 390 -6.98 11.30 28.34
CA PRO A 390 -5.87 10.44 28.75
C PRO A 390 -4.68 11.26 29.25
N LEU A 391 -3.94 10.72 30.22
CA LEU A 391 -2.70 11.32 30.70
C LEU A 391 -1.56 11.26 29.66
N ILE A 392 -1.80 10.60 28.52
CA ILE A 392 -0.81 10.37 27.47
C ILE A 392 -0.95 11.49 26.42
N PRO A 393 0.07 12.35 26.23
CA PRO A 393 0.08 13.34 25.17
C PRO A 393 -0.12 12.75 23.76
N GLY A 394 -0.62 13.61 22.86
CA GLY A 394 -0.80 13.31 21.45
C GLY A 394 -2.24 13.47 20.98
N LYS A 395 -2.51 12.93 19.80
CA LYS A 395 -3.73 13.17 19.03
C LYS A 395 -4.77 12.07 19.29
N TYR A 396 -6.02 12.48 19.40
CA TYR A 396 -7.17 11.61 19.63
C TYR A 396 -8.33 12.06 18.74
N ARG A 397 -9.32 11.18 18.57
CA ARG A 397 -10.56 11.51 17.87
C ARG A 397 -11.76 10.94 18.60
N LEU A 398 -12.69 11.81 18.95
CA LEU A 398 -13.95 11.43 19.58
C LEU A 398 -15.00 11.19 18.48
N PHE A 399 -15.55 9.98 18.43
CA PHE A 399 -16.66 9.62 17.57
C PHE A 399 -17.98 9.58 18.35
N ALA A 400 -19.05 10.02 17.69
CA ALA A 400 -20.43 9.77 18.07
C ALA A 400 -21.07 8.89 16.99
N TYR A 401 -21.36 7.63 17.31
CA TYR A 401 -22.14 6.72 16.47
C TYR A 401 -23.59 6.75 16.95
N ILE A 402 -24.51 7.10 16.07
CA ILE A 402 -25.93 7.25 16.36
C ILE A 402 -26.71 6.16 15.62
N ARG A 403 -27.67 5.52 16.30
CA ARG A 403 -28.55 4.48 15.74
C ARG A 403 -30.02 4.77 16.03
N ASP A 404 -30.87 4.54 15.05
CA ASP A 404 -32.33 4.65 15.15
C ASP A 404 -33.01 3.36 15.65
N GLY A 405 -32.30 2.22 15.64
CA GLY A 405 -32.86 0.90 15.95
C GLY A 405 -33.72 0.28 14.84
N LYS A 406 -33.81 0.95 13.68
CA LYS A 406 -34.51 0.54 12.45
C LYS A 406 -33.56 0.27 11.28
N GLY A 407 -32.24 0.32 11.53
CA GLY A 407 -31.19 -0.02 10.57
C GLY A 407 -30.49 1.20 9.97
N GLY A 408 -30.97 2.41 10.28
CA GLY A 408 -30.31 3.67 9.95
C GLY A 408 -29.43 4.19 11.08
N GLY A 409 -28.49 5.04 10.71
CA GLY A 409 -27.59 5.66 11.67
C GLY A 409 -26.91 6.90 11.14
N ALA A 410 -26.18 7.54 12.03
CA ALA A 410 -25.35 8.67 11.71
C ALA A 410 -24.02 8.56 12.44
N VAL A 411 -22.99 9.18 11.89
CA VAL A 411 -21.70 9.33 12.55
C VAL A 411 -21.17 10.75 12.37
N GLY A 412 -20.59 11.27 13.43
CA GLY A 412 -19.79 12.49 13.45
C GLY A 412 -18.58 12.27 14.35
N ASN A 413 -17.50 13.00 14.10
CA ASN A 413 -16.34 12.96 14.98
C ASN A 413 -15.65 14.32 15.08
N VAL A 414 -14.83 14.48 16.11
CA VAL A 414 -14.04 15.69 16.37
C VAL A 414 -12.63 15.32 16.84
N PRO A 415 -11.57 15.92 16.28
CA PRO A 415 -10.21 15.70 16.74
C PRO A 415 -9.96 16.42 18.06
N LEU A 416 -9.16 15.79 18.92
CA LEU A 416 -8.72 16.30 20.23
C LEU A 416 -7.21 16.11 20.35
N LYS A 417 -6.55 16.94 21.16
CA LYS A 417 -5.11 16.82 21.43
C LYS A 417 -4.84 17.00 22.92
N VAL A 418 -4.04 16.10 23.48
CA VAL A 418 -3.46 16.27 24.81
C VAL A 418 -2.06 16.88 24.64
N LYS A 419 -1.82 18.03 25.29
CA LYS A 419 -0.57 18.79 25.27
C LYS A 419 0.59 17.99 25.86
N GLY A 420 1.80 18.38 25.46
CA GLY A 420 3.05 17.71 25.79
C GLY A 420 3.72 17.11 24.55
N THR A 421 5.00 16.82 24.68
CA THR A 421 5.68 15.90 23.76
C THR A 421 5.06 14.53 23.97
N VAL A 422 4.72 13.82 22.88
CA VAL A 422 4.30 12.42 22.98
C VAL A 422 5.39 11.69 23.75
N PRO A 423 5.15 11.27 25.00
CA PRO A 423 6.08 10.39 25.67
C PRO A 423 6.03 9.13 24.82
N SER A 424 7.20 8.61 24.41
CA SER A 424 7.23 7.21 24.03
C SER A 424 6.54 6.45 25.17
N PRO A 425 5.43 5.74 24.90
CA PRO A 425 4.34 5.61 25.87
C PRO A 425 4.86 4.82 27.06
N SER A 426 4.92 5.42 28.25
CA SER A 426 5.51 4.76 29.43
C SER A 426 4.73 3.52 29.89
N LYS A 427 3.51 3.31 29.38
CA LYS A 427 2.70 2.08 29.59
C LYS A 427 2.93 1.03 28.50
N ASP A 428 3.36 1.46 27.30
CA ASP A 428 3.76 0.61 26.18
C ASP A 428 5.28 0.43 26.11
N ARG A 429 5.97 0.77 27.19
CA ARG A 429 7.40 0.58 27.34
C ARG A 429 7.66 -0.63 28.23
N GLY A 430 8.48 -1.55 27.75
CA GLY A 430 8.95 -2.70 28.49
C GLY A 430 9.96 -2.30 29.56
N SER A 431 10.44 -3.29 30.31
CA SER A 431 11.52 -3.08 31.27
C SER A 431 12.79 -2.65 30.54
N GLN A 432 13.49 -1.64 31.08
CA GLN A 432 14.79 -1.25 30.54
C GLN A 432 15.75 -2.43 30.60
N ILE A 433 16.56 -2.57 29.55
CA ILE A 433 17.58 -3.62 29.45
C ILE A 433 18.89 -3.00 28.97
N THR A 434 19.99 -3.67 29.31
CA THR A 434 21.32 -3.30 28.80
C THR A 434 21.63 -4.12 27.56
N LEU A 435 22.20 -3.49 26.54
CA LEU A 435 22.71 -4.16 25.34
C LEU A 435 24.21 -4.46 25.47
N PRO A 436 24.72 -5.50 24.78
CA PRO A 436 23.96 -6.47 23.98
C PRO A 436 23.06 -7.35 24.86
N LEU A 437 21.85 -7.61 24.36
CA LEU A 437 20.90 -8.51 24.99
C LEU A 437 20.89 -9.85 24.27
N THR A 438 21.41 -10.89 24.92
CA THR A 438 21.38 -12.26 24.42
C THR A 438 20.01 -12.89 24.72
N VAL A 439 19.34 -13.41 23.69
CA VAL A 439 18.13 -14.24 23.76
C VAL A 439 18.47 -15.73 23.89
N TYR A 440 19.53 -16.18 23.21
CA TYR A 440 20.09 -17.54 23.32
C TYR A 440 21.62 -17.55 23.16
N GLY A 441 22.32 -18.38 23.95
CA GLY A 441 23.77 -18.63 23.91
C GLY A 441 24.22 -19.59 25.03
N ASP A 442 25.52 -19.90 25.13
CA ASP A 442 26.01 -20.95 26.05
C ASP A 442 25.98 -20.62 27.55
N ASN A 443 26.20 -19.36 27.92
CA ASN A 443 26.37 -18.94 29.32
C ASN A 443 25.10 -18.31 29.91
N MET A 444 23.94 -18.88 29.59
CA MET A 444 22.65 -18.28 29.89
C MET A 444 22.16 -18.62 31.31
N ASN A 445 22.42 -17.72 32.26
CA ASN A 445 21.74 -17.69 33.56
C ASN A 445 20.75 -16.50 33.60
N GLY A 446 19.45 -16.78 33.49
CA GLY A 446 18.39 -15.79 33.72
C GLY A 446 18.10 -14.88 32.52
N THR A 447 17.86 -15.47 31.36
CA THR A 447 17.53 -14.75 30.12
C THR A 447 16.18 -14.05 30.23
N PRO A 448 16.01 -12.86 29.63
CA PRO A 448 14.76 -12.10 29.74
C PRO A 448 13.59 -12.72 28.96
N PHE A 449 13.89 -13.47 27.89
CA PHE A 449 12.90 -14.20 27.10
C PHE A 449 13.08 -15.71 27.23
N ILE A 450 11.97 -16.44 27.31
CA ILE A 450 11.93 -17.90 27.53
C ILE A 450 11.18 -18.59 26.38
N PRO A 451 11.74 -19.64 25.74
CA PRO A 451 11.06 -20.39 24.68
C PRO A 451 9.86 -21.15 25.23
N SER A 452 8.69 -20.53 25.17
CA SER A 452 7.49 -21.01 25.85
C SER A 452 6.24 -20.90 25.00
N GLY A 453 6.24 -20.07 23.96
CA GLY A 453 5.13 -19.96 23.02
C GLY A 453 5.23 -21.01 21.91
N TYR A 454 4.87 -22.25 22.20
CA TYR A 454 4.78 -23.30 21.18
C TYR A 454 3.49 -23.13 20.35
N MET A 455 3.60 -23.21 19.02
CA MET A 455 2.52 -23.00 18.07
C MET A 455 2.45 -24.11 17.01
N GLY A 456 1.24 -24.32 16.47
CA GLY A 456 1.00 -25.29 15.39
C GLY A 456 1.01 -26.74 15.89
N ASP A 457 1.64 -27.62 15.11
CA ASP A 457 1.80 -29.04 15.41
C ASP A 457 2.88 -29.26 16.49
N VAL A 458 2.61 -28.81 17.72
CA VAL A 458 3.60 -28.76 18.82
C VAL A 458 4.22 -30.12 19.15
N ASP A 459 3.46 -31.22 19.01
CA ASP A 459 3.94 -32.59 19.25
C ASP A 459 5.02 -33.03 18.24
N ALA A 460 5.13 -32.34 17.11
CA ALA A 460 6.17 -32.58 16.11
C ALA A 460 7.47 -31.83 16.41
N ILE A 461 7.46 -30.88 17.35
CA ILE A 461 8.61 -30.01 17.65
C ILE A 461 9.47 -30.65 18.74
N ALA A 462 10.77 -30.80 18.46
CA ALA A 462 11.79 -31.13 19.45
C ALA A 462 12.87 -30.06 19.44
N MET A 463 13.21 -29.54 20.62
CA MET A 463 14.29 -28.57 20.80
C MET A 463 15.30 -29.11 21.81
N ASN A 464 16.57 -29.06 21.44
CA ASN A 464 17.70 -29.36 22.31
C ASN A 464 18.60 -28.12 22.39
N GLU A 465 18.41 -27.33 23.43
CA GLU A 465 19.18 -26.10 23.70
C GLU A 465 20.65 -26.36 24.08
N LYS A 466 21.05 -27.62 24.27
CA LYS A 466 22.41 -28.02 24.68
C LYS A 466 23.06 -28.97 23.68
N ALA A 467 22.73 -28.83 22.40
CA ALA A 467 23.30 -29.69 21.37
C ALA A 467 24.79 -29.36 21.16
N THR A 468 25.64 -30.37 21.23
CA THR A 468 27.11 -30.21 21.04
C THR A 468 27.54 -30.45 19.60
N ILE A 469 26.58 -30.46 18.65
CA ILE A 469 26.81 -30.76 17.24
C ILE A 469 27.30 -29.49 16.53
N THR A 470 28.62 -29.35 16.51
CA THR A 470 29.33 -28.28 15.77
C THR A 470 28.69 -26.90 16.03
N PRO A 471 28.71 -26.40 17.28
CA PRO A 471 28.20 -25.07 17.60
C PRO A 471 28.99 -24.00 16.84
N HIS A 472 28.36 -22.84 16.60
CA HIS A 472 29.05 -21.70 15.97
C HIS A 472 30.05 -21.10 16.96
N ALA A 473 29.62 -20.89 18.20
CA ALA A 473 30.44 -20.38 19.28
C ALA A 473 30.29 -21.26 20.53
N GLY A 474 31.34 -21.27 21.35
CA GLY A 474 31.41 -22.00 22.63
C GLY A 474 31.12 -23.52 22.56
N GLU A 475 30.35 -24.05 23.50
CA GLU A 475 30.20 -25.49 23.77
C GLU A 475 28.90 -26.10 23.23
N THR A 476 27.83 -25.31 23.08
CA THR A 476 26.51 -25.80 22.66
C THR A 476 25.82 -24.87 21.66
N CYS A 477 24.86 -25.43 20.92
CA CYS A 477 23.95 -24.69 20.06
C CYS A 477 22.53 -25.24 20.22
N LEU A 478 21.55 -24.50 19.71
CA LEU A 478 20.16 -24.90 19.75
C LEU A 478 19.87 -25.76 18.52
N GLU A 479 19.62 -27.05 18.73
CA GLU A 479 19.08 -27.93 17.69
C GLU A 479 17.55 -27.88 17.73
N VAL A 480 16.94 -27.61 16.59
CA VAL A 480 15.49 -27.62 16.38
C VAL A 480 15.13 -28.68 15.36
N ALA A 481 14.20 -29.58 15.69
CA ALA A 481 13.65 -30.57 14.78
C ALA A 481 12.13 -30.49 14.71
N TYR A 482 11.60 -30.45 13.49
CA TYR A 482 10.17 -30.61 13.20
C TYR A 482 9.94 -31.97 12.53
N ASN A 483 9.41 -32.91 13.29
CA ASN A 483 9.37 -34.34 12.97
C ASN A 483 8.07 -34.78 12.26
N LYS A 484 7.51 -33.90 11.43
CA LYS A 484 6.28 -34.17 10.66
C LYS A 484 6.45 -33.76 9.20
N ARG A 485 5.72 -34.45 8.32
CA ARG A 485 5.56 -34.07 6.91
C ARG A 485 4.28 -33.26 6.75
N GLY A 486 4.37 -32.10 6.12
CA GLY A 486 3.28 -31.13 6.05
C GLY A 486 2.97 -30.49 7.40
N GLY A 487 1.91 -29.69 7.44
CA GLY A 487 1.54 -28.91 8.62
C GLY A 487 2.44 -27.69 8.82
N TRP A 488 2.42 -27.14 10.03
CA TRP A 488 3.23 -26.00 10.43
C TRP A 488 3.54 -26.04 11.91
N GLY A 489 4.65 -25.44 12.33
CA GLY A 489 5.05 -25.36 13.72
C GLY A 489 5.96 -24.16 13.98
N GLY A 490 5.99 -23.70 15.22
CA GLY A 490 6.84 -22.59 15.62
C GLY A 490 7.04 -22.52 17.13
N VAL A 491 8.10 -21.85 17.56
CA VAL A 491 8.36 -21.56 18.97
C VAL A 491 8.75 -20.10 19.15
N VAL A 492 8.18 -19.47 20.17
CA VAL A 492 8.36 -18.06 20.52
C VAL A 492 9.03 -17.92 21.88
N TRP A 493 10.06 -17.08 21.93
CA TRP A 493 10.72 -16.64 23.14
C TRP A 493 9.95 -15.47 23.74
N GLN A 494 9.25 -15.72 24.85
CA GLN A 494 8.26 -14.81 25.43
C GLN A 494 8.72 -14.20 26.76
N SER A 495 8.21 -13.00 27.06
CA SER A 495 8.30 -12.34 28.35
C SER A 495 6.96 -11.72 28.77
N PRO A 496 6.34 -12.18 29.87
CA PRO A 496 6.75 -13.31 30.70
C PRO A 496 6.54 -14.66 29.98
N VAL A 497 6.99 -15.75 30.62
CA VAL A 497 6.84 -17.12 30.10
C VAL A 497 5.37 -17.46 29.83
N ASN A 498 5.09 -18.13 28.71
CA ASN A 498 3.75 -18.55 28.26
C ASN A 498 2.72 -17.41 28.08
N ASP A 499 3.17 -16.16 27.89
CA ASP A 499 2.26 -15.02 27.78
C ASP A 499 2.11 -14.51 26.35
N TRP A 500 0.86 -14.43 25.91
CA TRP A 500 0.45 -13.96 24.59
C TRP A 500 -0.16 -12.55 24.65
N GLY A 501 0.31 -11.72 25.58
CA GLY A 501 -0.07 -10.32 25.67
C GLY A 501 -1.06 -9.98 26.77
N ASP A 502 -1.36 -10.93 27.66
CA ASP A 502 -2.36 -10.76 28.72
C ASP A 502 -1.73 -10.23 30.02
N LEU A 503 -0.42 -10.46 30.21
CA LEU A 503 0.34 -10.03 31.39
C LEU A 503 1.34 -8.91 31.08
N PRO A 504 1.60 -8.00 32.06
CA PRO A 504 2.68 -7.02 31.93
C PRO A 504 4.02 -7.73 31.77
N GLY A 505 4.88 -7.20 30.89
CA GLY A 505 6.21 -7.72 30.63
C GLY A 505 6.78 -7.19 29.31
N GLY A 506 7.83 -7.85 28.83
CA GLY A 506 8.60 -7.38 27.69
C GLY A 506 9.64 -6.32 28.08
N PHE A 507 10.51 -6.02 27.12
CA PHE A 507 11.67 -5.16 27.31
C PHE A 507 11.66 -4.00 26.34
N ASP A 508 12.23 -2.89 26.79
CA ASP A 508 12.51 -1.74 25.94
C ASP A 508 13.80 -2.00 25.15
N LEU A 509 13.64 -2.26 23.85
CA LEU A 509 14.75 -2.46 22.92
C LEU A 509 15.01 -1.22 22.05
N SER A 510 14.53 -0.04 22.48
CA SER A 510 14.75 1.24 21.75
C SER A 510 16.23 1.60 21.57
N ALA A 511 17.12 1.04 22.40
CA ALA A 511 18.55 1.22 22.27
C ALA A 511 19.19 0.27 21.23
N ALA A 512 18.47 -0.76 20.77
CA ALA A 512 18.98 -1.73 19.82
C ALA A 512 18.64 -1.29 18.40
N ASP A 513 19.58 -1.49 17.49
CA ASP A 513 19.39 -1.25 16.05
C ASP A 513 19.26 -2.56 15.27
N THR A 514 19.68 -3.68 15.86
CA THR A 514 19.79 -4.96 15.18
C THR A 514 19.47 -6.11 16.11
N LEU A 515 18.73 -7.10 15.61
CA LEU A 515 18.71 -8.46 16.13
C LEU A 515 19.57 -9.31 15.20
N SER A 516 20.59 -9.96 15.72
CA SER A 516 21.46 -10.88 14.98
C SER A 516 21.34 -12.29 15.52
N PHE A 517 21.52 -13.29 14.65
CA PHE A 517 21.55 -14.69 15.05
C PHE A 517 22.33 -15.51 14.03
N TRP A 518 22.96 -16.59 14.47
CA TRP A 518 23.58 -17.56 13.59
C TRP A 518 22.61 -18.72 13.33
N ALA A 519 22.50 -19.13 12.08
CA ALA A 519 21.68 -20.28 11.71
C ALA A 519 22.35 -21.14 10.64
N ARG A 520 22.10 -22.45 10.70
CA ARG A 520 22.39 -23.40 9.62
C ARG A 520 21.35 -24.51 9.55
N GLY A 521 21.11 -25.00 8.35
CA GLY A 521 20.33 -26.20 8.10
C GLY A 521 21.17 -27.47 8.33
N ARG A 522 20.50 -28.61 8.53
CA ARG A 522 21.19 -29.90 8.63
C ARG A 522 21.72 -30.38 7.29
N LYS A 523 20.96 -30.17 6.21
CA LYS A 523 21.31 -30.52 4.83
C LYS A 523 21.69 -29.28 4.00
N GLY A 524 21.17 -28.10 4.36
CA GLY A 524 21.14 -26.93 3.50
C GLY A 524 19.93 -26.96 2.57
N GLY A 525 19.30 -25.80 2.35
CA GLY A 525 18.07 -25.63 1.58
C GLY A 525 16.80 -25.58 2.43
N GLU A 526 16.89 -25.80 3.75
CA GLU A 526 15.77 -25.65 4.68
C GLU A 526 15.28 -24.21 4.70
N LYS A 527 13.96 -24.01 4.55
CA LYS A 527 13.33 -22.70 4.61
C LYS A 527 12.72 -22.48 5.98
N VAL A 528 13.15 -21.42 6.66
CA VAL A 528 12.69 -21.09 8.01
C VAL A 528 12.42 -19.61 8.10
N LYS A 529 11.25 -19.23 8.63
CA LYS A 529 10.94 -17.85 8.95
C LYS A 529 11.43 -17.54 10.36
N PHE A 530 12.17 -16.45 10.52
CA PHE A 530 12.59 -15.92 11.82
C PHE A 530 12.03 -14.52 12.02
N GLY A 531 11.78 -14.14 13.27
CA GLY A 531 11.29 -12.80 13.58
C GLY A 531 11.29 -12.44 15.06
N TYR A 532 10.82 -11.23 15.33
CA TYR A 532 10.47 -10.71 16.65
C TYR A 532 9.18 -9.89 16.57
N GLY A 533 8.50 -9.68 17.70
CA GLY A 533 7.33 -8.79 17.76
C GLY A 533 6.02 -9.39 17.23
N LEU A 534 5.68 -10.61 17.63
CA LEU A 534 4.53 -11.38 17.17
C LEU A 534 3.17 -10.98 17.82
N ILE A 535 3.14 -10.28 18.96
CA ILE A 535 1.88 -9.95 19.66
C ILE A 535 1.32 -8.62 19.13
N ASP A 536 0.18 -8.70 18.45
CA ASP A 536 -0.50 -7.53 17.87
C ASP A 536 -1.18 -6.60 18.90
N HIS A 537 -1.52 -5.40 18.45
CA HIS A 537 -2.13 -4.32 19.24
C HIS A 537 -3.52 -4.63 19.82
N ASN A 538 -4.10 -5.79 19.52
CA ASN A 538 -5.36 -6.24 20.09
C ASN A 538 -5.22 -6.78 21.53
N LYS A 539 -4.00 -6.91 22.04
CA LYS A 539 -3.70 -7.38 23.39
C LYS A 539 -3.41 -6.24 24.37
N PRO A 540 -3.74 -6.38 25.68
CA PRO A 540 -3.41 -5.38 26.70
C PRO A 540 -1.93 -5.02 26.78
N TYR A 541 -1.06 -5.99 26.51
CA TYR A 541 0.39 -5.83 26.43
C TYR A 541 0.88 -6.41 25.11
N PHE A 542 1.07 -5.55 24.11
CA PHE A 542 1.46 -5.92 22.75
C PHE A 542 2.92 -5.58 22.43
N ASP A 543 3.47 -6.16 21.36
CA ASP A 543 4.76 -5.79 20.82
C ASP A 543 4.66 -4.49 20.01
N THR A 544 5.47 -3.48 20.32
CA THR A 544 5.38 -2.16 19.68
C THR A 544 6.14 -2.05 18.36
N ALA A 545 6.97 -3.05 18.06
CA ALA A 545 7.65 -3.21 16.79
C ALA A 545 7.76 -4.70 16.47
N ASN A 546 7.82 -5.01 15.18
CA ASN A 546 7.98 -6.36 14.67
C ASN A 546 8.90 -6.36 13.45
N SER A 547 9.48 -7.52 13.14
CA SER A 547 10.13 -7.80 11.86
C SER A 547 10.19 -9.30 11.67
N GLU A 548 9.99 -9.76 10.44
CA GLU A 548 10.14 -11.16 10.05
C GLU A 548 10.73 -11.30 8.66
N ALA A 549 11.44 -12.40 8.41
CA ALA A 549 11.91 -12.79 7.09
C ALA A 549 12.03 -14.32 6.98
N GLU A 550 11.76 -14.85 5.78
CA GLU A 550 12.02 -16.25 5.44
C GLU A 550 13.44 -16.39 4.89
N PHE A 551 14.20 -17.32 5.45
CA PHE A 551 15.57 -17.59 5.04
C PHE A 551 15.69 -19.02 4.53
N THR A 552 16.45 -19.20 3.47
CA THR A 552 16.90 -20.52 3.01
C THR A 552 18.28 -20.79 3.61
N LEU A 553 18.35 -21.70 4.58
CA LEU A 553 19.55 -21.96 5.36
C LEU A 553 20.60 -22.75 4.56
N SER A 554 21.88 -22.41 4.73
CA SER A 554 23.01 -23.23 4.26
C SER A 554 23.32 -24.35 5.25
N SER A 555 24.07 -25.37 4.80
CA SER A 555 24.65 -26.38 5.69
C SER A 555 25.73 -25.82 6.63
N GLU A 556 26.36 -24.70 6.23
CA GLU A 556 27.33 -23.95 7.02
C GLU A 556 26.66 -22.86 7.86
N TRP A 557 27.25 -22.52 9.00
CA TRP A 557 26.82 -21.40 9.84
C TRP A 557 26.89 -20.07 9.08
N LYS A 558 25.79 -19.33 9.11
CA LYS A 558 25.72 -17.95 8.62
C LYS A 558 25.04 -17.07 9.65
N GLN A 559 25.52 -15.84 9.75
CA GLN A 559 24.86 -14.81 10.53
C GLN A 559 23.75 -14.17 9.71
N TYR A 560 22.60 -13.97 10.33
CA TYR A 560 21.46 -13.25 9.78
C TYR A 560 21.11 -12.09 10.71
N ARG A 561 20.51 -11.04 10.16
CA ARG A 561 20.15 -9.84 10.89
C ARG A 561 18.71 -9.44 10.60
N LEU A 562 18.03 -8.86 11.59
CA LEU A 562 16.74 -8.24 11.44
C LEU A 562 16.85 -6.81 11.98
N PRO A 563 16.56 -5.78 11.17
CA PRO A 563 16.72 -4.40 11.59
C PRO A 563 15.65 -3.98 12.58
N LEU A 564 16.07 -3.20 13.58
CA LEU A 564 15.19 -2.42 14.47
C LEU A 564 15.21 -0.93 14.10
N THR A 565 16.10 -0.50 13.19
CA THR A 565 16.17 0.87 12.68
C THR A 565 14.86 1.33 12.04
N GLY A 566 14.46 2.57 12.31
CA GLY A 566 13.19 3.13 11.83
C GLY A 566 11.92 2.56 12.50
N ARG A 567 12.07 1.68 13.50
CA ARG A 567 10.96 1.09 14.25
C ARG A 567 10.89 1.65 15.66
N ASN A 568 9.78 1.41 16.36
CA ASN A 568 9.58 1.82 17.76
C ASN A 568 9.51 0.58 18.69
N PRO A 569 10.65 -0.04 19.05
CA PRO A 569 10.67 -1.26 19.87
C PRO A 569 10.60 -0.95 21.38
N ALA A 570 9.73 -0.01 21.78
CA ALA A 570 9.52 0.39 23.17
C ALA A 570 9.09 -0.76 24.10
N ARG A 571 8.33 -1.75 23.63
CA ARG A 571 8.04 -3.00 24.34
C ARG A 571 8.07 -4.17 23.38
N ILE A 572 9.04 -5.05 23.58
CA ILE A 572 9.13 -6.35 22.91
C ILE A 572 8.93 -7.45 23.97
N LYS A 573 7.81 -8.14 23.89
CA LYS A 573 7.41 -9.33 24.64
C LYS A 573 7.76 -10.62 23.92
N THR A 574 7.83 -10.60 22.60
CA THR A 574 8.27 -11.75 21.79
C THR A 574 9.64 -11.46 21.17
N GLY A 575 10.67 -11.79 21.94
CA GLY A 575 12.05 -11.42 21.63
C GLY A 575 12.65 -12.17 20.44
N PHE A 576 12.19 -13.39 20.15
CA PHE A 576 12.61 -14.15 18.99
C PHE A 576 11.57 -15.23 18.70
N TYR A 577 11.37 -15.57 17.44
CA TYR A 577 10.62 -16.76 17.07
C TYR A 577 11.11 -17.34 15.76
N TRP A 578 10.76 -18.61 15.57
CA TRP A 578 10.86 -19.28 14.27
C TRP A 578 9.53 -19.93 13.89
N ILE A 579 9.24 -20.01 12.60
CA ILE A 579 8.07 -20.69 12.03
C ILE A 579 8.49 -21.51 10.81
N LEU A 580 7.93 -22.72 10.70
CA LEU A 580 8.02 -23.62 9.56
C LEU A 580 6.60 -23.94 9.06
N ALA A 581 6.39 -24.00 7.75
CA ALA A 581 5.13 -24.43 7.15
C ALA A 581 5.35 -25.24 5.86
N GLY A 582 4.46 -26.19 5.58
CA GLY A 582 4.40 -26.87 4.27
C GLY A 582 5.61 -27.73 3.92
N THR A 583 6.31 -28.29 4.92
CA THR A 583 7.56 -29.02 4.71
C THR A 583 7.27 -30.42 4.13
N ASN A 584 7.82 -30.73 2.94
CA ASN A 584 7.63 -32.06 2.32
C ASN A 584 8.36 -33.19 3.08
N GLU A 585 9.36 -32.82 3.89
CA GLU A 585 10.14 -33.71 4.76
C GLU A 585 10.25 -33.10 6.17
N PRO A 586 10.57 -33.93 7.19
CA PRO A 586 11.02 -33.42 8.48
C PRO A 586 12.25 -32.51 8.32
N ILE A 587 12.25 -31.40 9.05
CA ILE A 587 13.31 -30.39 9.00
C ILE A 587 14.09 -30.41 10.32
N THR A 588 15.42 -30.30 10.22
CA THR A 588 16.30 -30.03 11.36
C THR A 588 17.19 -28.85 11.02
N PHE A 589 17.29 -27.88 11.91
CA PHE A 589 18.19 -26.75 11.78
C PHE A 589 18.78 -26.38 13.14
N TYR A 590 19.80 -25.54 13.11
CA TYR A 590 20.60 -25.16 14.26
C TYR A 590 20.61 -23.63 14.37
N LEU A 591 20.52 -23.13 15.60
CA LEU A 591 20.62 -21.72 15.95
C LEU A 591 21.72 -21.51 16.99
N ASP A 592 22.37 -20.36 16.91
CA ASP A 592 23.37 -19.94 17.89
C ASP A 592 23.42 -18.41 18.02
N ASP A 593 23.95 -17.91 19.13
CA ASP A 593 24.19 -16.49 19.42
C ASP A 593 23.07 -15.53 18.97
N ILE A 594 21.86 -15.71 19.51
CA ILE A 594 20.72 -14.82 19.22
C ILE A 594 20.86 -13.58 20.09
N VAL A 595 21.18 -12.43 19.51
CA VAL A 595 21.58 -11.22 20.23
C VAL A 595 20.93 -9.97 19.63
N TYR A 596 20.21 -9.23 20.46
CA TYR A 596 19.93 -7.82 20.20
C TYR A 596 21.14 -6.99 20.56
N SER A 597 21.54 -6.11 19.67
CA SER A 597 22.66 -5.22 19.91
C SER A 597 22.41 -3.87 19.26
N SER A 598 23.23 -2.91 19.64
CA SER A 598 23.37 -1.63 18.94
C SER A 598 24.55 -1.70 17.95
N GLU A 599 24.82 -2.89 17.38
CA GLU A 599 26.03 -3.17 16.59
C GLU A 599 25.96 -2.72 15.13
N GLY A 600 24.98 -1.89 14.75
CA GLY A 600 25.25 -0.88 13.73
C GLY A 600 26.42 0.04 14.10
N SER A 601 26.90 0.00 15.36
CA SER A 601 27.99 0.83 15.89
C SER A 601 29.31 0.12 16.25
N SER A 602 29.53 -1.16 15.89
CA SER A 602 30.81 -1.86 16.21
C SER A 602 31.77 -2.06 15.03
N ALA A 603 31.45 -1.56 13.84
CA ALA A 603 32.47 -0.84 13.08
C ALA A 603 32.62 0.50 13.80
N GLU A 604 33.81 0.86 14.28
CA GLU A 604 34.07 2.17 14.93
C GLU A 604 33.23 3.25 14.23
N MET A 605 32.21 3.83 14.90
CA MET A 605 31.46 4.94 14.34
C MET A 605 32.49 6.04 14.07
N GLY A 606 32.90 6.14 12.81
CA GLY A 606 33.77 7.22 12.38
C GLY A 606 33.08 8.52 12.75
N SER A 607 33.87 9.51 13.21
CA SER A 607 33.40 10.88 13.29
C SER A 607 32.66 11.22 11.99
N PRO A 608 31.52 11.95 12.04
CA PRO A 608 30.79 12.33 10.84
C PRO A 608 31.75 12.88 9.80
N MET A 609 31.59 12.44 8.56
CA MET A 609 32.45 12.88 7.48
C MET A 609 32.28 14.38 7.27
N PRO A 610 33.38 15.14 7.09
CA PRO A 610 33.28 16.56 6.79
C PRO A 610 32.54 16.77 5.46
N LEU A 611 31.65 17.76 5.44
CA LEU A 611 30.86 18.13 4.27
C LEU A 611 31.38 19.43 3.62
N PRO A 612 31.21 19.61 2.30
CA PRO A 612 30.65 18.64 1.36
C PRO A 612 31.56 17.42 1.15
N LEU A 613 30.98 16.23 1.08
CA LEU A 613 31.70 14.98 0.83
C LEU A 613 31.51 14.57 -0.63
N ASN A 614 32.57 14.73 -1.43
CA ASN A 614 32.55 14.41 -2.86
C ASN A 614 32.94 12.95 -3.11
N LEU A 615 32.18 12.29 -3.98
CA LEU A 615 32.38 10.92 -4.46
C LEU A 615 32.99 10.90 -5.88
N THR A 616 33.08 12.05 -6.55
CA THR A 616 33.79 12.27 -7.81
C THR A 616 34.74 13.46 -7.68
N SER A 617 35.92 13.40 -8.29
CA SER A 617 36.84 14.55 -8.38
C SER A 617 37.92 14.38 -9.45
N ASP A 618 38.58 15.49 -9.84
CA ASP A 618 39.76 15.47 -10.72
C ASP A 618 40.94 14.65 -10.14
N ASP A 619 41.02 14.49 -8.81
CA ASP A 619 42.00 13.63 -8.13
C ASP A 619 41.32 12.43 -7.46
N THR A 620 41.22 11.33 -8.20
CA THR A 620 40.53 10.11 -7.75
C THR A 620 41.28 9.33 -6.66
N LYS A 621 42.50 9.75 -6.28
CA LYS A 621 43.39 8.94 -5.42
C LYS A 621 42.95 8.81 -3.96
N ASN A 622 42.01 9.63 -3.50
CA ASN A 622 41.59 9.67 -2.09
C ASN A 622 40.07 9.83 -1.89
N LEU A 623 39.24 9.28 -2.79
CA LEU A 623 37.80 9.33 -2.64
C LEU A 623 37.32 8.39 -1.51
N PRO A 624 36.29 8.79 -0.74
CA PRO A 624 35.76 7.99 0.37
C PRO A 624 35.17 6.66 -0.12
N PHE A 625 34.43 6.69 -1.23
CA PHE A 625 33.86 5.51 -1.84
C PHE A 625 34.54 5.21 -3.18
N VAL A 626 34.72 3.93 -3.50
CA VAL A 626 35.40 3.48 -4.72
C VAL A 626 34.42 2.72 -5.61
N PRO A 627 34.28 3.08 -6.91
CA PRO A 627 33.45 2.34 -7.86
C PRO A 627 34.03 0.96 -8.13
N SER A 628 33.57 -0.02 -7.36
CA SER A 628 34.17 -1.35 -7.31
C SER A 628 33.12 -2.47 -7.30
N GLY A 629 31.87 -2.16 -6.95
CA GLY A 629 30.79 -3.13 -7.00
C GLY A 629 30.17 -3.22 -8.39
N TYR A 630 30.76 -3.99 -9.28
CA TYR A 630 30.20 -4.24 -10.62
C TYR A 630 29.11 -5.32 -10.55
N MET A 631 27.95 -5.05 -11.17
CA MET A 631 26.78 -5.94 -11.17
C MET A 631 26.27 -6.20 -12.59
N GLY A 632 25.62 -7.34 -12.78
CA GLY A 632 25.01 -7.73 -14.05
C GLY A 632 26.04 -8.15 -15.09
N ASP A 633 25.85 -7.71 -16.32
CA ASP A 633 26.70 -7.96 -17.48
C ASP A 633 27.98 -7.10 -17.41
N THR A 634 28.80 -7.35 -16.39
CA THR A 634 29.96 -6.50 -16.05
C THR A 634 30.98 -6.35 -17.18
N GLY A 635 31.11 -7.37 -18.04
CA GLY A 635 31.97 -7.33 -19.23
C GLY A 635 31.52 -6.33 -20.30
N ALA A 636 30.27 -5.85 -20.23
CA ALA A 636 29.75 -4.83 -21.13
C ALA A 636 29.94 -3.40 -20.61
N ILE A 637 30.39 -3.23 -19.35
CA ILE A 637 30.61 -1.92 -18.71
C ILE A 637 32.04 -1.43 -18.97
N SER A 638 32.16 -0.20 -19.46
CA SER A 638 33.41 0.56 -19.55
C SER A 638 33.21 1.88 -18.82
N MET A 639 34.14 2.23 -17.93
CA MET A 639 34.07 3.47 -17.16
C MET A 639 35.41 4.19 -17.19
N ASP A 640 35.38 5.46 -17.58
CA ASP A 640 36.51 6.39 -17.59
C ASP A 640 36.22 7.55 -16.64
N GLU A 641 36.71 7.43 -15.40
CA GLU A 641 36.54 8.42 -14.33
C GLU A 641 37.32 9.73 -14.59
N GLN A 642 38.19 9.78 -15.61
CA GLN A 642 39.03 10.94 -15.95
C GLN A 642 38.68 11.54 -17.32
N SER A 643 37.43 11.38 -17.76
CA SER A 643 37.02 11.82 -19.08
C SER A 643 36.97 13.35 -19.17
N LYS A 644 37.63 13.91 -20.19
CA LYS A 644 37.59 15.36 -20.49
C LYS A 644 36.38 15.78 -21.34
N SER A 645 35.40 14.89 -21.45
CA SER A 645 34.25 15.03 -22.33
C SER A 645 33.20 15.94 -21.68
N GLN A 646 33.39 17.26 -21.81
CA GLN A 646 32.47 18.29 -21.29
C GLN A 646 32.11 18.05 -19.81
N PRO A 647 33.08 18.13 -18.88
CA PRO A 647 32.79 18.01 -17.45
C PRO A 647 31.83 19.12 -16.98
N HIS A 648 31.03 18.83 -15.95
CA HIS A 648 30.10 19.80 -15.38
C HIS A 648 30.87 20.90 -14.63
N THR A 649 31.81 20.47 -13.79
CA THR A 649 32.78 21.34 -13.13
C THR A 649 34.19 20.73 -13.22
N GLY A 650 35.23 21.50 -12.93
CA GLY A 650 36.61 20.97 -12.96
C GLY A 650 37.14 20.61 -14.36
N GLN A 651 38.05 19.63 -14.44
CA GLN A 651 38.73 19.21 -15.67
C GLN A 651 38.24 17.87 -16.23
N THR A 652 37.61 17.04 -15.40
CA THR A 652 37.21 15.68 -15.74
C THR A 652 35.84 15.32 -15.16
N CYS A 653 35.17 14.36 -15.80
CA CYS A 653 33.93 13.75 -15.34
C CYS A 653 34.00 12.23 -15.56
N THR A 654 33.07 11.49 -14.97
CA THR A 654 32.99 10.03 -15.16
C THR A 654 32.17 9.71 -16.40
N LYS A 655 32.82 9.19 -17.45
CA LYS A 655 32.15 8.65 -18.64
C LYS A 655 31.87 7.16 -18.43
N VAL A 656 30.61 6.77 -18.52
CA VAL A 656 30.16 5.39 -18.48
C VAL A 656 29.70 4.98 -19.87
N THR A 657 30.10 3.79 -20.31
CA THR A 657 29.59 3.14 -21.52
C THR A 657 29.17 1.72 -21.20
N PHE A 658 27.95 1.36 -21.57
CA PHE A 658 27.46 -0.01 -21.51
C PHE A 658 27.15 -0.49 -22.92
N SER A 659 27.88 -1.51 -23.35
CA SER A 659 27.89 -1.96 -24.74
C SER A 659 26.78 -2.97 -25.08
N GLN A 660 26.15 -3.57 -24.08
CA GLN A 660 25.12 -4.59 -24.29
C GLN A 660 23.73 -3.95 -24.37
N ALA A 661 23.10 -4.06 -25.54
CA ALA A 661 21.82 -3.44 -25.83
C ALA A 661 20.69 -3.88 -24.86
N ASP A 662 20.56 -5.18 -24.64
CA ASP A 662 19.44 -5.79 -23.91
C ASP A 662 19.86 -6.40 -22.56
N GLY A 663 21.07 -6.08 -22.11
CA GLY A 663 21.63 -6.53 -20.84
C GLY A 663 21.25 -5.62 -19.67
N TRP A 664 21.67 -5.98 -18.47
CA TRP A 664 21.64 -5.06 -17.34
C TRP A 664 23.01 -4.96 -16.71
N GLY A 665 23.37 -3.77 -16.25
CA GLY A 665 24.67 -3.51 -15.67
C GLY A 665 24.57 -2.45 -14.59
N GLY A 666 25.51 -2.45 -13.67
CA GLY A 666 25.60 -1.41 -12.66
C GLY A 666 26.97 -1.35 -12.02
N VAL A 667 27.29 -0.18 -11.46
CA VAL A 667 28.47 0.01 -10.63
C VAL A 667 28.06 0.70 -9.34
N VAL A 668 28.61 0.21 -8.24
CA VAL A 668 28.40 0.69 -6.89
C VAL A 668 29.71 1.25 -6.34
N TRP A 669 29.63 2.43 -5.75
CA TRP A 669 30.69 3.10 -5.01
C TRP A 669 30.66 2.55 -3.59
N GLN A 670 31.63 1.70 -3.27
CA GLN A 670 31.67 0.92 -2.04
C GLN A 670 32.79 1.37 -1.10
N SER A 671 32.54 1.24 0.20
CA SER A 671 33.56 1.32 1.25
C SER A 671 33.36 0.17 2.27
N PRO A 672 34.31 -0.77 2.37
CA PRO A 672 35.54 -0.89 1.57
C PRO A 672 35.24 -1.33 0.12
N ALA A 673 36.22 -1.19 -0.77
CA ALA A 673 36.07 -1.57 -2.17
C ALA A 673 35.79 -3.08 -2.34
N ASN A 674 34.91 -3.43 -3.30
CA ASN A 674 34.48 -4.80 -3.63
C ASN A 674 33.81 -5.56 -2.46
N ASP A 675 33.12 -4.83 -1.58
CA ASP A 675 32.47 -5.43 -0.40
C ASP A 675 30.94 -5.37 -0.51
N TRP A 676 30.31 -6.54 -0.57
CA TRP A 676 28.85 -6.70 -0.64
C TRP A 676 28.21 -6.82 0.74
N GLY A 677 28.86 -6.23 1.74
CA GLY A 677 28.42 -6.21 3.14
C GLY A 677 28.91 -7.39 3.96
N ASP A 678 30.02 -8.02 3.57
CA ASP A 678 30.68 -9.09 4.31
C ASP A 678 31.70 -8.55 5.32
N LYS A 679 32.24 -7.34 5.09
CA LYS A 679 33.29 -6.72 5.91
C LYS A 679 32.81 -5.44 6.61
N PRO A 680 33.38 -5.12 7.79
CA PRO A 680 33.15 -3.82 8.41
C PRO A 680 33.66 -2.68 7.51
N GLY A 681 33.05 -1.51 7.62
CA GLY A 681 33.39 -0.28 6.88
C GLY A 681 32.11 0.46 6.46
N GLY A 682 32.26 1.57 5.74
CA GLY A 682 31.17 2.53 5.50
C GLY A 682 31.41 3.82 6.28
N TYR A 683 30.62 4.85 5.99
CA TYR A 683 30.80 6.18 6.56
C TYR A 683 29.56 6.66 7.30
N ASN A 684 29.81 7.49 8.31
CA ASN A 684 28.80 8.26 9.00
C ASN A 684 28.56 9.57 8.25
N LEU A 685 27.39 9.71 7.63
CA LEU A 685 26.98 10.86 6.82
C LEU A 685 25.88 11.69 7.51
N THR A 686 25.72 11.57 8.83
CA THR A 686 24.64 12.23 9.61
C THR A 686 24.57 13.74 9.52
N GLU A 687 25.66 14.41 9.17
CA GLU A 687 25.64 15.85 8.96
C GLU A 687 25.01 16.24 7.61
N ALA A 688 24.79 15.30 6.70
CA ALA A 688 24.25 15.57 5.37
C ALA A 688 22.71 15.47 5.39
N ASP A 689 22.04 16.49 4.86
CA ASP A 689 20.59 16.49 4.66
C ASP A 689 20.21 16.24 3.18
N GLN A 690 21.24 16.13 2.31
CA GLN A 690 21.07 15.96 0.88
C GLN A 690 22.25 15.22 0.23
N LEU A 691 21.94 14.34 -0.73
CA LEU A 691 22.89 13.84 -1.74
C LEU A 691 22.51 14.45 -3.09
N THR A 692 23.46 15.14 -3.73
CA THR A 692 23.34 15.73 -5.06
C THR A 692 24.16 14.93 -6.06
N VAL A 693 23.63 14.73 -7.26
CA VAL A 693 24.30 14.03 -8.36
C VAL A 693 24.08 14.82 -9.65
N TRP A 694 25.15 15.19 -10.35
CA TRP A 694 25.04 15.72 -11.70
C TRP A 694 25.19 14.61 -12.72
N ALA A 695 24.24 14.53 -13.64
CA ALA A 695 24.27 13.52 -14.69
C ALA A 695 23.78 14.08 -16.03
N ARG A 696 24.36 13.56 -17.12
CA ARG A 696 23.89 13.79 -18.49
C ARG A 696 24.12 12.57 -19.37
N GLY A 697 23.31 12.43 -20.40
CA GLY A 697 23.50 11.47 -21.48
C GLY A 697 24.53 11.94 -22.50
N GLU A 698 25.00 11.03 -23.35
CA GLU A 698 25.76 11.39 -24.56
C GLU A 698 24.85 12.04 -25.59
N LEU A 699 23.66 11.47 -25.78
CA LEU A 699 22.69 11.90 -26.79
C LEU A 699 21.41 12.47 -26.15
N GLY A 700 21.20 12.24 -24.85
CA GLY A 700 19.92 12.46 -24.20
C GLY A 700 18.95 11.31 -24.48
N GLY A 701 18.17 10.92 -23.48
CA GLY A 701 17.26 9.78 -23.53
C GLY A 701 17.82 8.49 -22.93
N GLU A 702 19.07 8.47 -22.47
CA GLU A 702 19.65 7.35 -21.73
C GLU A 702 18.96 7.18 -20.37
N ARG A 703 18.43 5.97 -20.09
CA ARG A 703 17.73 5.65 -18.83
C ARG A 703 18.67 5.04 -17.80
N VAL A 704 18.93 5.75 -16.72
CA VAL A 704 19.82 5.28 -15.65
C VAL A 704 19.07 5.35 -14.33
N LYS A 705 19.16 4.31 -13.51
CA LYS A 705 18.73 4.37 -12.10
C LYS A 705 19.93 4.74 -11.26
N LEU A 706 19.82 5.81 -10.49
CA LEU A 706 20.82 6.28 -9.52
C LEU A 706 20.33 6.02 -8.11
N GLY A 707 21.21 5.78 -7.15
CA GLY A 707 20.80 5.63 -5.76
C GLY A 707 21.97 5.54 -4.79
N PHE A 708 21.65 5.30 -3.52
CA PHE A 708 22.61 4.95 -2.48
C PHE A 708 21.98 3.90 -1.54
N GLY A 709 22.81 3.23 -0.74
CA GLY A 709 22.31 2.31 0.29
C GLY A 709 21.82 0.95 -0.22
N LEU A 710 22.37 0.47 -1.32
CA LEU A 710 22.01 -0.78 -1.98
C LEU A 710 21.99 -2.03 -1.06
N LEU A 711 22.79 -2.03 0.02
CA LEU A 711 22.89 -3.12 0.97
C LEU A 711 21.99 -2.96 2.20
N ASN A 712 20.98 -2.09 2.16
CA ASN A 712 19.96 -2.01 3.21
C ASN A 712 19.01 -3.22 3.13
N LYS A 713 19.52 -4.39 3.55
CA LYS A 713 18.85 -5.69 3.47
C LYS A 713 19.14 -6.53 4.74
N PRO A 714 18.19 -7.35 5.21
CA PRO A 714 18.33 -8.13 6.45
C PRO A 714 19.34 -9.29 6.37
N ASP A 715 19.61 -9.80 5.17
CA ASP A 715 20.52 -10.93 4.93
C ASP A 715 21.99 -10.52 4.78
N VAL A 716 22.32 -9.24 4.99
CA VAL A 716 23.68 -8.69 4.84
C VAL A 716 24.34 -8.51 6.22
N ALA A 717 25.61 -8.92 6.37
CA ALA A 717 26.31 -8.88 7.65
C ALA A 717 26.63 -7.44 8.12
N TYR A 718 26.94 -6.53 7.20
CA TYR A 718 27.11 -5.10 7.44
C TYR A 718 26.22 -4.32 6.45
N PRO A 719 24.93 -4.11 6.76
CA PRO A 719 24.01 -3.43 5.85
C PRO A 719 24.20 -1.91 5.84
N ASP A 720 23.71 -1.27 4.79
CA ASP A 720 23.51 0.19 4.79
C ASP A 720 22.36 0.56 5.74
N SER A 721 22.51 1.66 6.49
CA SER A 721 21.50 2.13 7.45
C SER A 721 20.30 2.83 6.81
N ALA A 722 20.47 3.35 5.59
CA ALA A 722 19.40 3.96 4.79
C ALA A 722 19.64 3.70 3.30
N SER A 723 18.59 3.83 2.50
CA SER A 723 18.66 3.74 1.05
C SER A 723 17.66 4.69 0.38
N ALA A 724 17.94 5.01 -0.88
CA ALA A 724 17.03 5.66 -1.80
C ALA A 724 17.49 5.43 -3.25
N GLU A 725 16.54 5.44 -4.19
CA GLU A 725 16.83 5.32 -5.62
C GLU A 725 15.92 6.23 -6.45
N LEU A 726 16.43 6.64 -7.61
CA LEU A 726 15.75 7.48 -8.61
C LEU A 726 16.02 6.87 -9.99
N GLU A 727 14.97 6.51 -10.71
CA GLU A 727 15.11 6.16 -12.13
C GLU A 727 14.94 7.42 -12.97
N ILE A 728 15.95 7.74 -13.78
CA ILE A 728 16.03 9.00 -14.52
C ILE A 728 16.32 8.77 -15.98
N THR A 729 15.63 9.52 -16.84
CA THR A 729 16.02 9.68 -18.24
C THR A 729 16.92 10.90 -18.35
N LEU A 730 18.17 10.70 -18.72
CA LEU A 730 19.17 11.75 -18.78
C LEU A 730 18.92 12.68 -19.97
N THR A 731 19.11 13.98 -19.75
CA THR A 731 19.22 14.97 -20.83
C THR A 731 20.63 14.96 -21.40
N ASP A 732 20.83 15.46 -22.62
CA ASP A 732 22.17 15.68 -23.17
C ASP A 732 22.93 16.83 -22.47
N GLN A 733 22.22 17.65 -21.70
CA GLN A 733 22.75 18.68 -20.80
C GLN A 733 22.91 18.16 -19.36
N TRP A 734 23.87 18.70 -18.63
CA TRP A 734 24.04 18.46 -17.20
C TRP A 734 22.82 18.89 -16.40
N LYS A 735 22.33 17.99 -15.54
CA LYS A 735 21.24 18.26 -14.60
C LYS A 735 21.55 17.67 -13.24
N ALA A 736 21.23 18.42 -12.20
CA ALA A 736 21.31 17.97 -10.81
C ALA A 736 20.10 17.10 -10.44
N TYR A 737 20.35 16.04 -9.69
CA TYR A 737 19.38 15.17 -9.07
C TYR A 737 19.66 15.10 -7.57
N HIS A 738 18.62 15.10 -6.75
CA HIS A 738 18.76 15.26 -5.30
C HIS A 738 18.03 14.14 -4.55
N PHE A 739 18.64 13.63 -3.49
CA PHE A 739 18.03 12.73 -2.53
C PHE A 739 17.89 13.45 -1.18
N ASP A 740 16.68 13.48 -0.63
CA ASP A 740 16.41 14.02 0.71
C ASP A 740 16.87 13.02 1.78
N LEU A 741 17.74 13.46 2.68
CA LEU A 741 18.27 12.65 3.78
C LEU A 741 17.73 13.05 5.16
N THR A 742 16.85 14.07 5.25
CA THR A 742 16.40 14.68 6.52
C THR A 742 15.80 13.68 7.50
N ASP A 743 15.01 12.73 6.98
CA ASP A 743 14.35 11.68 7.78
C ASP A 743 15.04 10.30 7.64
N LYS A 744 16.25 10.26 7.09
CA LYS A 744 16.99 9.02 6.84
C LYS A 744 18.10 8.81 7.86
N ASP A 745 18.22 7.59 8.35
CA ASP A 745 19.36 7.18 9.17
C ASP A 745 20.59 6.92 8.28
N VAL A 746 21.41 7.93 8.06
CA VAL A 746 22.64 7.84 7.26
C VAL A 746 23.91 7.67 8.10
N ARG A 747 23.79 7.07 9.29
CA ARG A 747 24.92 6.83 10.22
C ARG A 747 25.92 5.79 9.70
N HIS A 748 25.51 4.93 8.78
CA HIS A 748 26.35 3.85 8.27
C HIS A 748 26.02 3.53 6.81
N ILE A 749 26.69 4.25 5.89
CA ILE A 749 26.55 4.07 4.45
C ILE A 749 27.83 3.44 3.89
N LYS A 750 27.73 2.20 3.41
CA LYS A 750 28.75 1.43 2.70
C LYS A 750 28.66 1.60 1.20
N THR A 751 27.45 1.73 0.68
CA THR A 751 27.21 1.96 -0.75
C THR A 751 26.79 3.41 -0.96
N GLY A 752 27.80 4.28 -1.03
CA GLY A 752 27.61 5.74 -1.04
C GLY A 752 26.90 6.25 -2.29
N PHE A 753 27.02 5.54 -3.40
CA PHE A 753 26.29 5.82 -4.62
C PHE A 753 26.29 4.56 -5.50
N PHE A 754 25.27 4.39 -6.32
CA PHE A 754 25.28 3.42 -7.39
C PHE A 754 24.52 3.94 -8.59
N TRP A 755 24.85 3.37 -9.75
CA TRP A 755 23.98 3.43 -10.91
C TRP A 755 23.69 2.03 -11.42
N THR A 756 22.52 1.86 -12.01
CA THR A 756 22.16 0.68 -12.80
C THR A 756 21.47 1.10 -14.09
N ILE A 757 21.60 0.25 -15.09
CA ILE A 757 20.92 0.34 -16.38
C ILE A 757 20.41 -1.05 -16.72
N ALA A 758 19.26 -1.12 -17.36
CA ALA A 758 18.69 -2.36 -17.83
C ALA A 758 18.07 -2.13 -19.22
N GLY A 759 18.36 -3.02 -20.16
CA GLY A 759 17.76 -3.15 -21.49
C GLY A 759 17.35 -1.84 -22.17
N GLN A 760 18.29 -1.20 -22.86
CA GLN A 760 18.01 0.03 -23.61
C GLN A 760 17.92 -0.17 -25.13
N GLY A 761 18.04 -1.42 -25.63
CA GLY A 761 18.00 -1.75 -27.06
C GLY A 761 19.18 -1.21 -27.87
N LYS A 762 20.13 -0.53 -27.23
CA LYS A 762 21.35 0.04 -27.83
C LYS A 762 22.44 0.22 -26.77
N PRO A 763 23.72 0.33 -27.18
CA PRO A 763 24.77 0.78 -26.29
C PRO A 763 24.44 2.16 -25.68
N VAL A 764 24.72 2.31 -24.40
CA VAL A 764 24.39 3.50 -23.61
C VAL A 764 25.68 4.19 -23.22
N THR A 765 25.79 5.49 -23.44
CA THR A 765 26.88 6.30 -22.92
C THR A 765 26.31 7.44 -22.11
N PHE A 766 26.77 7.62 -20.88
CA PHE A 766 26.37 8.74 -20.03
C PHE A 766 27.52 9.22 -19.17
N TYR A 767 27.30 10.36 -18.53
CA TYR A 767 28.29 11.08 -17.77
C TYR A 767 27.76 11.39 -16.38
N LEU A 768 28.61 11.22 -15.38
CA LEU A 768 28.37 11.57 -13.99
C LEU A 768 29.44 12.55 -13.53
N ASP A 769 29.02 13.53 -12.74
CA ASP A 769 29.90 14.50 -12.13
C ASP A 769 29.30 14.99 -10.81
N ASP A 770 30.11 15.67 -9.99
CA ASP A 770 29.69 16.34 -8.74
C ASP A 770 28.71 15.50 -7.88
N ILE A 771 29.07 14.23 -7.64
CA ILE A 771 28.34 13.35 -6.70
C ILE A 771 28.74 13.76 -5.29
N THR A 772 27.84 14.41 -4.56
CA THR A 772 28.20 15.09 -3.32
C THR A 772 27.14 14.95 -2.24
N TYR A 773 27.55 14.54 -1.03
CA TYR A 773 26.74 14.71 0.17
C TYR A 773 26.97 16.10 0.78
N GLU A 774 25.92 16.81 1.15
CA GLU A 774 25.98 18.22 1.59
C GLU A 774 24.84 18.62 2.55
N GLN A 775 24.91 19.85 3.07
CA GLN A 775 23.83 20.51 3.83
C GLN A 775 23.15 21.56 2.97
N ARG A 776 21.81 21.63 2.93
CA ARG A 776 21.06 22.61 2.12
C ARG A 776 21.44 24.06 2.39
N SER A 777 21.89 24.39 3.60
CA SER A 777 22.34 25.74 3.96
C SER A 777 23.60 26.23 3.23
N SER A 778 24.39 25.35 2.59
CA SER A 778 25.58 25.77 1.82
C SER A 778 25.28 26.20 0.37
N LEU A 779 24.05 26.04 -0.13
CA LEU A 779 23.64 26.44 -1.49
C LEU A 779 23.48 27.97 -1.67
N ALA A 780 23.61 28.77 -0.60
CA ALA A 780 23.42 30.22 -0.64
C ALA A 780 24.66 31.03 -1.12
N THR A 781 25.77 30.37 -1.45
CA THR A 781 27.00 31.06 -1.86
C THR A 781 27.58 30.47 -3.14
N THR A 782 26.94 30.73 -4.28
CA THR A 782 27.67 30.78 -5.55
C THR A 782 27.13 31.96 -6.37
N PRO A 783 27.96 32.98 -6.66
CA PRO A 783 27.51 34.15 -7.40
C PRO A 783 27.27 33.77 -8.86
N THR A 784 26.06 34.03 -9.34
CA THR A 784 25.76 34.10 -10.78
C THR A 784 26.69 35.14 -11.42
N VAL A 785 27.55 34.70 -12.33
CA VAL A 785 28.26 35.57 -13.26
C VAL A 785 27.38 35.71 -14.50
N GLU A 786 27.17 36.96 -14.91
CA GLU A 786 26.37 37.42 -16.07
C GLU A 786 26.75 36.78 -17.41
#